data_AF-A0AAN7X736-F1
#
_entry.id   AF-A0AAN7X736-F1
#
_cell.length_a   1.000
_cell.length_b   1.000
_cell.length_c   1.000
_cell.angle_alpha   90.00
_cell.angle_beta   90.00
_cell.angle_gamma   90.00
#
_symmetry.space_group_name_H-M   'P 1'
#
loop_
_entity.id
_entity.type
_entity.pdbx_description
1 polymer ?
#
loop_
_entity_poly.entity_id
_entity_poly.type
_entity_poly.pdbx_seq_one_letter_code
_entity_poly.pdbx_strand_id
1 'polypeptide(L)'
;MAERKGRAKLDFLRKIEIEIQEKWEREKAFEHDAPTTIGESTNKTKYFVTFPYPYMNGRLHLGHTFSLSKCEFAVGYQAMKGRKCLFPFGLHCTGMPIKACADKLKREMEVYGNPPQFPDEEEEEKVKPEASDEFIIKDKAKGKKSKAVAKTGSAIFQWDIMRSLGLSDQEITKFANAEHWLEYFPPLAIQDLKQMGVKVDWRRSFITTDVNPFYDSFVRWQFTTLKERKKIKFGKRYTVYSPKDGQPCMDHDRQTGEGVGPQEYTLIKMKIVEPYTAKFKAKVFYSSAMKGKNIFLVAATLRPETMFGQTNCWVRPDMKYVAFETTNGDIFIGTSRSARNMSYQGFTKENGVVPLAMEILGQDVLGCALSAPLTSYKIIYALPMLTIKEDKGTGIVTSVPSDAPDDIAALRDIKKKQALREKYGIEDKMVLPFEPVPIIEIPGYGNLSAPLVCDELKIQSQNDKEKLAEAKEKVYLKGFYEGIMLVDGYKGQKVQDVKKPIQKMMIERGEAMIYMEPEKQVMSRSADVCVVALCDQWYLDYGDAEWKQQANEALKSLETFCDETRRNFEATLAWLQEHACSRTYGLGTRLPWDKQWLIESLSDSTIYMAYYTVAHLLQGGVLNGQGASPLGIKPAQMTREVWDFIFFKTSPFPKTDIPKECLQRLRREFEYWYPVDVRVSGKDLVPNHLSYYLYNHVAMWPKDSGKWPQAVRANGHLLLNSEKMSKSTGNFLTLCQAIDKFSADGMRLALADAGDTVEDANFVETMADAGILRLYTWVEWVKEMIANQNNLRTGPADTFNDRVFASEMNAGILKTEQHYDRMMYKEALKCGFFEFQAAKDKYRELAIEGMHRDLVFQFIEKQTLLLAPICPHLC
;
A
#
# COMPACT_ATOMS: atom_id res chain seq x y z
N MET A 1 -19.79 -25.09 -13.12
CA MET A 1 -20.37 -23.96 -13.87
C MET A 1 -21.71 -24.40 -14.45
N ALA A 2 -22.83 -23.83 -14.02
CA ALA A 2 -24.11 -24.11 -14.65
C ALA A 2 -24.14 -23.44 -16.04
N GLU A 3 -24.50 -24.21 -17.07
CA GLU A 3 -24.57 -23.75 -18.45
C GLU A 3 -25.68 -22.70 -18.59
N ARG A 4 -25.29 -21.45 -18.87
CA ARG A 4 -26.21 -20.30 -18.93
C ARG A 4 -27.17 -20.47 -20.11
N LYS A 5 -28.47 -20.63 -19.85
CA LYS A 5 -29.51 -20.76 -20.87
C LYS A 5 -29.68 -19.43 -21.63
N GLY A 6 -29.39 -19.42 -22.93
CA GLY A 6 -29.66 -18.34 -23.89
C GLY A 6 -28.58 -17.25 -23.97
N ARG A 7 -27.61 -17.40 -24.89
CA ARG A 7 -26.53 -16.42 -25.15
C ARG A 7 -26.86 -15.35 -26.20
N ALA A 8 -27.94 -15.51 -26.97
CA ALA A 8 -28.24 -14.64 -28.11
C ALA A 8 -28.32 -13.14 -27.79
N LYS A 9 -28.85 -12.75 -26.63
CA LYS A 9 -28.94 -11.34 -26.19
C LYS A 9 -27.57 -10.74 -25.86
N LEU A 10 -26.69 -11.54 -25.25
CA LEU A 10 -25.31 -11.17 -24.96
C LEU A 10 -24.52 -11.02 -26.27
N ASP A 11 -24.67 -11.97 -27.19
CA ASP A 11 -24.00 -11.95 -28.48
C ASP A 11 -24.47 -10.76 -29.35
N PHE A 12 -25.75 -10.37 -29.24
CA PHE A 12 -26.28 -9.14 -29.86
C PHE A 12 -25.55 -7.87 -29.37
N LEU A 13 -25.36 -7.71 -28.06
CA LEU A 13 -24.64 -6.55 -27.50
C LEU A 13 -23.19 -6.52 -27.96
N ARG A 14 -22.50 -7.66 -27.87
CA ARG A 14 -21.09 -7.78 -28.29
C ARG A 14 -20.87 -7.43 -29.75
N LYS A 15 -21.81 -7.80 -30.63
CA LYS A 15 -21.74 -7.44 -32.05
C LYS A 15 -21.74 -5.91 -32.24
N ILE A 16 -22.65 -5.22 -31.57
CA ILE A 16 -22.73 -3.75 -31.61
C ILE A 16 -21.45 -3.13 -31.02
N GLU A 17 -20.97 -3.66 -29.89
CA GLU A 17 -19.75 -3.19 -29.23
C GLU A 17 -18.55 -3.20 -30.20
N ILE A 18 -18.34 -4.31 -30.92
CA ILE A 18 -17.26 -4.44 -31.90
C ILE A 18 -17.41 -3.41 -33.03
N GLU A 19 -18.59 -3.32 -33.65
CA GLU A 19 -18.85 -2.40 -34.77
C GLU A 19 -18.61 -0.93 -34.38
N ILE A 20 -19.04 -0.54 -33.17
CA ILE A 20 -18.90 0.82 -32.66
C ILE A 20 -17.44 1.12 -32.25
N GLN A 21 -16.74 0.15 -31.64
CA GLN A 21 -15.32 0.31 -31.32
C GLN A 21 -14.46 0.50 -32.56
N GLU A 22 -14.70 -0.28 -33.62
CA GLU A 22 -14.04 -0.11 -34.92
C GLU A 22 -14.31 1.27 -35.54
N LYS A 23 -15.56 1.76 -35.41
CA LYS A 23 -15.92 3.11 -35.85
C LYS A 23 -15.14 4.18 -35.08
N TRP A 24 -15.11 4.12 -33.75
CA TRP A 24 -14.40 5.11 -32.93
C TRP A 24 -12.89 5.13 -33.18
N GLU A 25 -12.27 3.96 -33.37
CA GLU A 25 -10.85 3.86 -33.70
C GLU A 25 -10.57 4.49 -35.07
N ARG A 26 -11.37 4.17 -36.08
CA ARG A 26 -11.24 4.74 -37.44
C ARG A 26 -11.44 6.25 -37.47
N GLU A 27 -12.41 6.75 -36.70
CA GLU A 27 -12.73 8.17 -36.59
C GLU A 27 -11.80 8.92 -35.63
N LYS A 28 -10.93 8.20 -34.89
CA LYS A 28 -10.05 8.76 -33.86
C LYS A 28 -10.82 9.60 -32.84
N ALA A 29 -12.01 9.12 -32.46
CA ALA A 29 -13.02 9.89 -31.75
C ALA A 29 -12.53 10.49 -30.41
N PHE A 30 -11.50 9.88 -29.81
CA PHE A 30 -10.96 10.27 -28.51
C PHE A 30 -9.54 10.86 -28.58
N GLU A 31 -8.98 11.07 -29.78
CA GLU A 31 -7.70 11.76 -29.94
C GLU A 31 -7.89 13.28 -29.81
N HIS A 32 -7.29 13.88 -28.79
CA HIS A 32 -7.47 15.31 -28.50
C HIS A 32 -6.12 16.02 -28.33
N ASP A 33 -5.86 16.99 -29.20
CA ASP A 33 -4.73 17.91 -29.10
C ASP A 33 -5.17 19.22 -28.42
N ALA A 34 -4.24 19.95 -27.80
CA ALA A 34 -4.52 21.27 -27.27
C ALA A 34 -4.86 22.26 -28.41
N PRO A 35 -5.84 23.16 -28.21
CA PRO A 35 -6.20 24.22 -29.17
C PRO A 35 -5.00 25.02 -29.69
N THR A 36 -5.08 25.45 -30.95
CA THR A 36 -4.00 26.23 -31.58
C THR A 36 -4.32 27.72 -31.69
N THR A 37 -5.61 28.08 -31.58
CA THR A 37 -6.09 29.47 -31.68
C THR A 37 -6.84 29.91 -30.42
N ILE A 38 -6.86 31.22 -30.15
CA ILE A 38 -7.53 31.78 -28.96
C ILE A 38 -9.04 31.49 -28.98
N GLY A 39 -9.69 31.57 -30.16
CA GLY A 39 -11.13 31.29 -30.28
C GLY A 39 -11.53 29.83 -29.99
N GLU A 40 -10.64 28.88 -30.26
CA GLU A 40 -10.83 27.47 -29.85
C GLU A 40 -10.66 27.27 -28.34
N SER A 41 -9.82 28.09 -27.69
CA SER A 41 -9.54 28.02 -26.25
C SER A 41 -10.66 28.62 -25.38
N THR A 42 -11.40 29.60 -25.89
CA THR A 42 -12.49 30.27 -25.15
C THR A 42 -13.82 29.53 -25.22
N ASN A 43 -14.03 28.68 -26.23
CA ASN A 43 -15.32 28.01 -26.48
C ASN A 43 -15.48 26.66 -25.77
N LYS A 44 -14.42 26.02 -25.25
CA LYS A 44 -14.50 24.72 -24.58
C LYS A 44 -13.54 24.64 -23.38
N THR A 45 -14.06 24.53 -22.17
CA THR A 45 -13.25 24.26 -20.97
C THR A 45 -12.68 22.84 -21.04
N LYS A 46 -11.40 22.67 -20.72
CA LYS A 46 -10.75 21.35 -20.66
C LYS A 46 -11.25 20.50 -19.48
N TYR A 47 -11.09 19.18 -19.57
CA TYR A 47 -11.33 18.25 -18.47
C TYR A 47 -10.33 17.07 -18.52
N PHE A 48 -9.28 17.16 -17.72
CA PHE A 48 -8.18 16.21 -17.66
C PHE A 48 -8.33 15.29 -16.44
N VAL A 49 -8.63 14.02 -16.69
CA VAL A 49 -8.76 13.00 -15.66
C VAL A 49 -7.64 11.97 -15.75
N THR A 50 -7.25 11.40 -14.61
CA THR A 50 -6.23 10.35 -14.58
C THR A 50 -6.61 9.20 -13.66
N PHE A 51 -6.25 8.00 -14.09
CA PHE A 51 -6.23 6.80 -13.26
C PHE A 51 -4.75 6.45 -12.94
N PRO A 52 -4.42 6.05 -11.69
CA PRO A 52 -3.13 5.44 -11.37
C PRO A 52 -2.86 4.27 -12.31
N TYR A 53 -1.85 4.43 -13.16
CA TYR A 53 -1.44 3.38 -14.08
C TYR A 53 -1.19 2.04 -13.34
N PRO A 54 -1.84 0.95 -13.76
CA PRO A 54 -1.76 -0.32 -13.06
C PRO A 54 -0.40 -1.00 -13.30
N TYR A 55 0.02 -1.86 -12.37
CA TYR A 55 1.21 -2.68 -12.52
C TYR A 55 1.04 -3.74 -13.62
N MET A 56 2.07 -3.94 -14.44
CA MET A 56 2.07 -4.87 -15.59
C MET A 56 2.62 -6.27 -15.25
N ASN A 57 2.30 -6.78 -14.06
CA ASN A 57 2.66 -8.13 -13.61
C ASN A 57 1.55 -9.17 -13.86
N GLY A 58 0.58 -8.84 -14.72
CA GLY A 58 -0.55 -9.68 -15.07
C GLY A 58 -1.62 -8.90 -15.85
N ARG A 59 -2.69 -9.58 -16.26
CA ARG A 59 -3.87 -8.94 -16.85
C ARG A 59 -4.64 -8.11 -15.81
N LEU A 60 -5.32 -7.07 -16.28
CA LEU A 60 -6.20 -6.26 -15.44
C LEU A 60 -7.38 -7.10 -14.92
N HIS A 61 -7.75 -6.89 -13.67
CA HIS A 61 -8.89 -7.54 -13.04
C HIS A 61 -10.02 -6.55 -12.77
N LEU A 62 -11.20 -7.07 -12.45
CA LEU A 62 -12.42 -6.27 -12.30
C LEU A 62 -12.30 -5.12 -11.28
N GLY A 63 -11.48 -5.27 -10.23
CA GLY A 63 -11.19 -4.19 -9.29
C GLY A 63 -10.47 -2.98 -9.90
N HIS A 64 -9.58 -3.18 -10.88
CA HIS A 64 -9.00 -2.08 -11.66
C HIS A 64 -10.09 -1.41 -12.49
N THR A 65 -10.91 -2.22 -13.16
CA THR A 65 -12.02 -1.77 -14.00
C THR A 65 -13.03 -0.92 -13.22
N PHE A 66 -13.40 -1.33 -12.01
CA PHE A 66 -14.28 -0.54 -11.14
C PHE A 66 -13.69 0.82 -10.76
N SER A 67 -12.41 0.86 -10.43
CA SER A 67 -11.77 2.11 -10.01
C SER A 67 -11.61 3.06 -11.21
N LEU A 68 -11.21 2.56 -12.38
CA LEU A 68 -11.07 3.39 -13.59
C LEU A 68 -12.43 3.77 -14.23
N SER A 69 -13.50 3.01 -13.99
CA SER A 69 -14.83 3.30 -14.57
C SER A 69 -15.34 4.68 -14.14
N LYS A 70 -14.97 5.14 -12.95
CA LYS A 70 -15.33 6.48 -12.46
C LYS A 70 -14.72 7.58 -13.35
N CYS A 71 -13.47 7.43 -13.80
CA CYS A 71 -12.87 8.36 -14.77
C CYS A 71 -13.61 8.29 -16.12
N GLU A 72 -13.87 7.07 -16.60
CA GLU A 72 -14.53 6.80 -17.88
C GLU A 72 -15.95 7.40 -17.94
N PHE A 73 -16.74 7.22 -16.89
CA PHE A 73 -18.08 7.79 -16.79
C PHE A 73 -18.02 9.31 -16.68
N ALA A 74 -17.04 9.85 -15.94
CA ALA A 74 -16.83 11.29 -15.85
C ALA A 74 -16.56 11.94 -17.20
N VAL A 75 -15.66 11.36 -18.02
CA VAL A 75 -15.35 11.95 -19.33
C VAL A 75 -16.49 11.80 -20.33
N GLY A 76 -17.25 10.70 -20.27
CA GLY A 76 -18.48 10.55 -21.04
C GLY A 76 -19.49 11.65 -20.73
N TYR A 77 -19.73 11.90 -19.44
CA TYR A 77 -20.62 12.96 -18.99
C TYR A 77 -20.11 14.37 -19.35
N GLN A 78 -18.85 14.68 -19.03
CA GLN A 78 -18.29 16.02 -19.26
C GLN A 78 -18.14 16.36 -20.74
N ALA A 79 -17.92 15.36 -21.61
CA ALA A 79 -17.93 15.55 -23.06
C ALA A 79 -19.33 16.00 -23.54
N MET A 80 -20.41 15.40 -23.02
CA MET A 80 -21.78 15.83 -23.32
C MET A 80 -22.09 17.25 -22.80
N LYS A 81 -21.43 17.68 -21.72
CA LYS A 81 -21.47 19.07 -21.24
C LYS A 81 -20.63 20.04 -22.09
N GLY A 82 -20.06 19.58 -23.21
CA GLY A 82 -19.28 20.38 -24.15
C GLY A 82 -17.81 20.58 -23.78
N ARG A 83 -17.32 19.93 -22.70
CA ARG A 83 -15.91 20.02 -22.30
C ARG A 83 -15.02 19.21 -23.24
N LYS A 84 -13.79 19.68 -23.43
CA LYS A 84 -12.76 18.90 -24.14
C LYS A 84 -12.08 17.97 -23.13
N CYS A 85 -12.41 16.69 -23.17
CA CYS A 85 -11.90 15.71 -22.22
C CYS A 85 -10.53 15.19 -22.64
N LEU A 86 -9.66 14.90 -21.68
CA LEU A 86 -8.46 14.11 -21.86
C LEU A 86 -8.44 13.01 -20.80
N PHE A 87 -8.54 11.76 -21.25
CA PHE A 87 -8.30 10.60 -20.42
C PHE A 87 -7.17 9.77 -21.04
N PRO A 88 -5.92 9.91 -20.58
CA PRO A 88 -4.81 9.10 -21.05
C PRO A 88 -4.59 7.90 -20.11
N PHE A 89 -3.92 6.87 -20.61
CA PHE A 89 -3.66 5.66 -19.84
C PHE A 89 -2.23 5.17 -20.01
N GLY A 90 -1.51 5.02 -18.90
CA GLY A 90 -0.11 4.57 -18.86
C GLY A 90 -0.02 3.20 -18.18
N LEU A 91 1.12 2.56 -18.24
CA LEU A 91 1.29 1.15 -17.85
C LEU A 91 2.55 1.01 -16.99
N HIS A 92 2.36 0.70 -15.70
CA HIS A 92 3.42 0.79 -14.71
C HIS A 92 4.26 -0.50 -14.68
N CYS A 93 5.52 -0.40 -15.10
CA CYS A 93 6.46 -1.53 -15.15
C CYS A 93 7.62 -1.37 -14.16
N THR A 94 7.77 -0.18 -13.55
CA THR A 94 8.77 0.09 -12.50
C THR A 94 8.46 -0.75 -11.27
N GLY A 95 9.51 -1.23 -10.61
CA GLY A 95 9.43 -1.96 -9.36
C GLY A 95 9.93 -3.40 -9.45
N MET A 96 9.77 -4.11 -8.34
CA MET A 96 10.29 -5.46 -8.12
C MET A 96 9.33 -6.60 -8.54
N PRO A 97 7.98 -6.47 -8.52
CA PRO A 97 7.09 -7.62 -8.75
C PRO A 97 7.37 -8.40 -10.04
N ILE A 98 7.58 -7.70 -11.15
CA ILE A 98 7.82 -8.32 -12.46
C ILE A 98 9.13 -9.13 -12.43
N LYS A 99 10.22 -8.50 -11.98
CA LYS A 99 11.53 -9.13 -11.90
C LYS A 99 11.56 -10.31 -10.93
N ALA A 100 10.89 -10.18 -9.79
CA ALA A 100 10.75 -11.25 -8.80
C ALA A 100 9.96 -12.46 -9.35
N CYS A 101 8.87 -12.23 -10.09
CA CYS A 101 8.13 -13.30 -10.76
C CYS A 101 8.95 -13.98 -11.86
N ALA A 102 9.70 -13.20 -12.66
CA ALA A 102 10.57 -13.72 -13.71
C ALA A 102 11.69 -14.60 -13.12
N ASP A 103 12.37 -14.13 -12.07
CA ASP A 103 13.42 -14.89 -11.40
C ASP A 103 12.87 -16.14 -10.69
N LYS A 104 11.63 -16.10 -10.17
CA LYS A 104 10.94 -17.29 -9.64
C LYS A 104 10.67 -18.35 -10.72
N LEU A 105 10.18 -17.95 -11.89
CA LEU A 105 10.00 -18.88 -13.02
C LEU A 105 11.32 -19.48 -13.46
N LYS A 106 12.37 -18.65 -13.56
CA LYS A 106 13.71 -19.11 -13.91
C LYS A 106 14.20 -20.19 -12.93
N ARG A 107 14.04 -19.95 -11.63
CA ARG A 107 14.43 -20.92 -10.59
C ARG A 107 13.59 -22.19 -10.63
N GLU A 108 12.27 -22.08 -10.81
CA GLU A 108 11.40 -23.26 -10.92
C GLU A 108 11.81 -24.14 -12.11
N MET A 109 12.16 -23.53 -13.25
CA MET A 109 12.68 -24.27 -14.41
C MET A 109 14.05 -24.92 -14.16
N GLU A 110 14.95 -24.20 -13.48
CA GLU A 110 16.30 -24.71 -13.15
C GLU A 110 16.25 -25.88 -12.15
N VAL A 111 15.32 -25.86 -11.20
CA VAL A 111 15.22 -26.86 -10.13
C VAL A 111 14.38 -28.07 -10.54
N TYR A 112 13.26 -27.85 -11.22
CA TYR A 112 12.25 -28.90 -11.47
C TYR A 112 12.17 -29.32 -12.95
N GLY A 113 12.94 -28.70 -13.84
CA GLY A 113 12.91 -28.97 -15.28
C GLY A 113 12.00 -28.02 -16.08
N ASN A 114 11.93 -28.22 -17.40
CA ASN A 114 11.15 -27.37 -18.31
C ASN A 114 10.44 -28.24 -19.37
N PRO A 115 9.13 -28.55 -19.20
CA PRO A 115 8.25 -28.09 -18.13
C PRO A 115 8.63 -28.66 -16.74
N PRO A 116 8.39 -27.93 -15.65
CA PRO A 116 8.75 -28.34 -14.31
C PRO A 116 7.90 -29.52 -13.82
N GLN A 117 8.56 -30.48 -13.16
CA GLN A 117 7.93 -31.57 -12.41
C GLN A 117 8.08 -31.29 -10.92
N PHE A 118 7.00 -30.80 -10.31
CA PHE A 118 6.98 -30.50 -8.88
C PHE A 118 6.84 -31.79 -8.07
N PRO A 119 7.46 -31.89 -6.88
CA PRO A 119 7.33 -33.07 -6.02
C PRO A 119 5.87 -33.29 -5.63
N ASP A 120 5.43 -34.56 -5.68
CA ASP A 120 4.15 -34.98 -5.09
C ASP A 120 4.21 -34.70 -3.59
N GLU A 121 3.19 -34.03 -3.04
CA GLU A 121 3.16 -33.62 -1.63
C GLU A 121 3.14 -34.87 -0.72
N GLU A 122 4.26 -35.22 -0.06
CA GLU A 122 4.16 -35.90 1.23
C GLU A 122 3.50 -34.93 2.21
N GLU A 123 2.43 -35.37 2.87
CA GLU A 123 1.79 -34.64 3.96
C GLU A 123 2.80 -34.46 5.10
N GLU A 124 3.69 -33.47 5.02
CA GLU A 124 4.42 -32.99 6.18
C GLU A 124 3.38 -32.56 7.22
N GLU A 125 3.41 -33.22 8.39
CA GLU A 125 2.57 -32.90 9.53
C GLU A 125 2.59 -31.40 9.78
N LYS A 126 1.46 -30.76 9.44
CA LYS A 126 1.23 -29.34 9.63
C LYS A 126 1.38 -29.02 11.12
N VAL A 127 2.53 -28.44 11.49
CA VAL A 127 2.61 -27.64 12.72
C VAL A 127 1.65 -26.47 12.51
N LYS A 128 0.46 -26.55 13.10
CA LYS A 128 -0.47 -25.42 13.20
C LYS A 128 0.34 -24.23 13.72
N PRO A 129 0.32 -23.06 13.06
CA PRO A 129 0.68 -21.84 13.75
C PRO A 129 -0.32 -21.71 14.90
N GLU A 130 0.15 -21.80 16.15
CA GLU A 130 -0.64 -21.34 17.28
C GLU A 130 -1.13 -19.92 16.94
N ALA A 131 -2.44 -19.71 17.03
CA ALA A 131 -3.00 -18.37 16.99
C ALA A 131 -2.28 -17.57 18.07
N SER A 132 -1.50 -16.57 17.66
CA SER A 132 -0.87 -15.66 18.60
C SER A 132 -1.93 -14.67 19.03
N ASP A 133 -2.60 -15.01 20.13
CA ASP A 133 -3.30 -14.04 20.96
C ASP A 133 -2.25 -13.09 21.54
N GLU A 134 -2.02 -11.93 20.89
CA GLU A 134 -1.52 -10.75 21.59
C GLU A 134 -1.62 -9.47 20.75
N PHE A 135 -2.16 -8.45 21.39
CA PHE A 135 -2.51 -7.15 20.84
C PHE A 135 -1.31 -6.21 20.72
N ILE A 136 -1.11 -5.69 19.51
CA ILE A 136 -0.20 -4.57 19.25
C ILE A 136 -1.01 -3.28 19.34
N ILE A 137 -0.58 -2.32 20.17
CA ILE A 137 -1.13 -0.95 20.14
C ILE A 137 -0.80 -0.35 18.77
N LYS A 138 -1.74 -0.44 17.84
CA LYS A 138 -1.75 0.38 16.63
C LYS A 138 -2.44 1.68 16.99
N ASP A 139 -1.74 2.79 16.76
CA ASP A 139 -2.38 4.09 16.62
C ASP A 139 -3.59 3.95 15.68
N LYS A 140 -4.74 4.48 16.09
CA LYS A 140 -6.01 4.40 15.32
C LYS A 140 -5.94 5.07 13.93
N ALA A 141 -4.78 5.61 13.54
CA ALA A 141 -4.46 6.10 12.20
C ALA A 141 -3.85 5.04 11.25
N LYS A 142 -3.53 3.83 11.71
CA LYS A 142 -3.09 2.72 10.83
C LYS A 142 -4.29 1.84 10.47
N GLY A 143 -4.93 2.17 9.35
CA GLY A 143 -5.92 1.30 8.72
C GLY A 143 -5.44 -0.16 8.66
N LYS A 144 -6.33 -1.11 8.96
CA LYS A 144 -6.05 -2.55 8.90
C LYS A 144 -5.49 -2.89 7.51
N LYS A 145 -4.16 -3.00 7.38
CA LYS A 145 -3.49 -3.50 6.18
C LYS A 145 -4.03 -4.89 5.87
N SER A 146 -4.92 -4.98 4.89
CA SER A 146 -5.68 -6.16 4.51
C SER A 146 -4.98 -6.97 3.43
N LYS A 147 -3.72 -7.37 3.66
CA LYS A 147 -2.99 -8.32 2.78
C LYS A 147 -2.56 -9.64 3.45
N ALA A 148 -2.82 -9.82 4.75
CA ALA A 148 -2.33 -10.99 5.48
C ALA A 148 -3.45 -11.88 6.07
N VAL A 149 -4.49 -12.23 5.28
CA VAL A 149 -5.31 -13.44 5.52
C VAL A 149 -5.92 -13.87 4.17
N ALA A 150 -5.15 -14.60 3.36
CA ALA A 150 -5.64 -15.38 2.20
C ALA A 150 -4.56 -16.33 1.61
N LYS A 151 -3.58 -16.79 2.41
CA LYS A 151 -2.61 -17.82 1.99
C LYS A 151 -2.76 -19.10 2.83
N THR A 152 -4.00 -19.54 3.06
CA THR A 152 -4.33 -20.90 3.50
C THR A 152 -4.78 -21.72 2.30
N GLY A 153 -3.87 -21.92 1.35
CA GLY A 153 -4.00 -22.78 0.18
C GLY A 153 -2.60 -23.22 -0.23
N SER A 154 -2.49 -24.45 -0.75
CA SER A 154 -1.28 -25.16 -1.22
C SER A 154 -0.23 -24.26 -1.90
N ALA A 155 1.04 -24.67 -1.91
CA ALA A 155 2.11 -23.91 -2.54
C ALA A 155 1.91 -23.84 -4.07
N ILE A 156 1.19 -22.83 -4.55
CA ILE A 156 1.00 -22.62 -6.00
C ILE A 156 2.32 -22.12 -6.59
N PHE A 157 2.95 -22.92 -7.45
CA PHE A 157 4.15 -22.53 -8.19
C PHE A 157 3.85 -21.42 -9.19
N GLN A 158 4.85 -20.61 -9.54
CA GLN A 158 4.65 -19.50 -10.48
C GLN A 158 4.32 -20.04 -11.87
N TRP A 159 4.93 -21.16 -12.27
CA TRP A 159 4.59 -21.87 -13.50
C TRP A 159 3.10 -22.18 -13.60
N ASP A 160 2.48 -22.72 -12.54
CA ASP A 160 1.04 -23.05 -12.52
C ASP A 160 0.17 -21.81 -12.65
N ILE A 161 0.58 -20.70 -12.03
CA ILE A 161 -0.10 -19.40 -12.20
C ILE A 161 -0.04 -18.96 -13.67
N MET A 162 1.11 -19.09 -14.33
CA MET A 162 1.26 -18.71 -15.73
C MET A 162 0.42 -19.62 -16.65
N ARG A 163 0.39 -20.93 -16.38
CA ARG A 163 -0.44 -21.89 -17.11
C ARG A 163 -1.95 -21.59 -16.91
N SER A 164 -2.35 -21.14 -15.71
CA SER A 164 -3.73 -20.70 -15.43
C SER A 164 -4.17 -19.45 -16.22
N LEU A 165 -3.22 -18.68 -16.75
CA LEU A 165 -3.49 -17.56 -17.66
C LEU A 165 -3.75 -18.02 -19.10
N GLY A 166 -3.70 -19.33 -19.37
CA GLY A 166 -3.89 -19.92 -20.70
C GLY A 166 -2.63 -19.92 -21.57
N LEU A 167 -1.44 -19.68 -20.99
CA LEU A 167 -0.17 -19.74 -21.69
C LEU A 167 0.25 -21.19 -21.93
N SER A 168 0.78 -21.47 -23.12
CA SER A 168 1.43 -22.75 -23.41
C SER A 168 2.77 -22.86 -22.69
N ASP A 169 3.20 -24.09 -22.39
CA ASP A 169 4.48 -24.33 -21.71
C ASP A 169 5.67 -23.64 -22.41
N GLN A 170 5.70 -23.64 -23.74
CA GLN A 170 6.73 -22.94 -24.52
C GLN A 170 6.71 -21.42 -24.34
N GLU A 171 5.54 -20.81 -24.20
CA GLU A 171 5.42 -19.36 -23.96
C GLU A 171 5.87 -19.00 -22.54
N ILE A 172 5.53 -19.82 -21.54
CA ILE A 172 5.89 -19.57 -20.13
C ILE A 172 7.40 -19.43 -19.96
N THR A 173 8.19 -20.21 -20.71
CA THR A 173 9.67 -20.15 -20.65
C THR A 173 10.23 -18.74 -20.89
N LYS A 174 9.62 -17.97 -21.79
CA LYS A 174 10.07 -16.61 -22.16
C LYS A 174 9.91 -15.63 -20.99
N PHE A 175 8.99 -15.88 -20.07
CA PHE A 175 8.75 -15.04 -18.90
C PHE A 175 9.83 -15.18 -17.81
N ALA A 176 10.83 -16.03 -17.98
CA ALA A 176 12.05 -15.94 -17.17
C ALA A 176 12.86 -14.67 -17.45
N ASN A 177 12.68 -14.04 -18.63
CA ASN A 177 13.19 -12.69 -18.87
C ASN A 177 12.11 -11.66 -18.51
N ALA A 178 12.45 -10.72 -17.61
CA ALA A 178 11.56 -9.65 -17.19
C ALA A 178 11.15 -8.72 -18.36
N GLU A 179 11.99 -8.54 -19.38
CA GLU A 179 11.66 -7.74 -20.57
C GLU A 179 10.47 -8.31 -21.34
N HIS A 180 10.34 -9.64 -21.39
CA HIS A 180 9.20 -10.27 -22.07
C HIS A 180 7.85 -9.90 -21.43
N TRP A 181 7.84 -9.62 -20.12
CA TRP A 181 6.63 -9.14 -19.45
C TRP A 181 6.20 -7.76 -19.96
N LEU A 182 7.18 -6.88 -20.23
CA LEU A 182 6.97 -5.53 -20.77
C LEU A 182 6.51 -5.55 -22.23
N GLU A 183 6.80 -6.63 -22.96
CA GLU A 183 6.31 -6.86 -24.32
C GLU A 183 4.94 -7.52 -24.34
N TYR A 184 4.63 -8.37 -23.35
CA TYR A 184 3.44 -9.20 -23.36
C TYR A 184 2.22 -8.53 -22.70
N PHE A 185 2.34 -8.08 -21.44
CA PHE A 185 1.18 -7.57 -20.70
C PHE A 185 0.73 -6.17 -21.11
N PRO A 186 1.61 -5.19 -21.40
CA PRO A 186 1.20 -3.85 -21.80
C PRO A 186 0.29 -3.83 -23.05
N PRO A 187 0.59 -4.53 -24.16
CA PRO A 187 -0.32 -4.58 -25.30
C PRO A 187 -1.66 -5.24 -24.99
N LEU A 188 -1.67 -6.30 -24.17
CA LEU A 188 -2.92 -6.95 -23.74
C LEU A 188 -3.78 -6.04 -22.87
N ALA A 189 -3.18 -5.23 -21.99
CA ALA A 189 -3.91 -4.26 -21.20
C ALA A 189 -4.57 -3.20 -22.09
N ILE A 190 -3.87 -2.70 -23.12
CA ILE A 190 -4.43 -1.77 -24.11
C ILE A 190 -5.59 -2.44 -24.86
N GLN A 191 -5.39 -3.68 -25.33
CA GLN A 191 -6.43 -4.45 -26.02
C GLN A 191 -7.69 -4.62 -25.16
N ASP A 192 -7.54 -5.09 -23.92
CA ASP A 192 -8.65 -5.33 -23.00
C ASP A 192 -9.41 -4.04 -22.67
N LEU A 193 -8.70 -2.90 -22.55
CA LEU A 193 -9.33 -1.60 -22.33
C LEU A 193 -10.03 -1.06 -23.59
N LYS A 194 -9.47 -1.26 -24.79
CA LYS A 194 -10.16 -0.94 -26.05
C LYS A 194 -11.44 -1.75 -26.20
N GLN A 195 -11.41 -3.03 -25.86
CA GLN A 195 -12.60 -3.90 -25.85
C GLN A 195 -13.66 -3.47 -24.82
N MET A 196 -13.28 -2.79 -23.75
CA MET A 196 -14.21 -2.15 -22.81
C MET A 196 -14.84 -0.85 -23.38
N GLY A 197 -14.25 -0.27 -24.43
CA GLY A 197 -14.67 1.00 -25.01
C GLY A 197 -14.38 2.22 -24.13
N VAL A 198 -13.20 2.27 -23.52
CA VAL A 198 -12.78 3.46 -22.76
C VAL A 198 -12.42 4.63 -23.68
N LYS A 199 -12.75 5.85 -23.27
CA LYS A 199 -12.56 7.09 -24.05
C LYS A 199 -11.12 7.62 -23.93
N VAL A 200 -10.15 6.80 -24.30
CA VAL A 200 -8.71 7.06 -24.09
C VAL A 200 -7.99 7.51 -25.37
N ASP A 201 -7.12 8.52 -25.23
CA ASP A 201 -6.15 8.89 -26.28
C ASP A 201 -4.91 7.98 -26.20
N TRP A 202 -4.93 6.89 -26.97
CA TRP A 202 -3.90 5.84 -26.95
C TRP A 202 -2.52 6.31 -27.41
N ARG A 203 -2.43 7.43 -28.15
CA ARG A 203 -1.14 8.02 -28.54
C ARG A 203 -0.33 8.47 -27.33
N ARG A 204 -1.00 8.69 -26.19
CA ARG A 204 -0.41 9.13 -24.92
C ARG A 204 -0.05 7.98 -23.99
N SER A 205 -0.20 6.73 -24.42
CA SER A 205 0.16 5.54 -23.63
C SER A 205 1.65 5.22 -23.69
N PHE A 206 2.18 4.72 -22.56
CA PHE A 206 3.61 4.44 -22.38
C PHE A 206 3.88 3.44 -21.25
N ILE A 207 5.08 2.84 -21.24
CA ILE A 207 5.64 2.08 -20.11
C ILE A 207 6.69 2.91 -19.34
N THR A 208 7.00 2.52 -18.10
CA THR A 208 7.68 3.40 -17.13
C THR A 208 9.15 3.08 -16.80
N THR A 209 9.72 2.01 -17.32
CA THR A 209 11.11 1.65 -17.02
C THR A 209 12.09 2.38 -17.93
N ASP A 210 13.39 2.20 -17.70
CA ASP A 210 14.47 2.66 -18.58
C ASP A 210 14.41 2.09 -20.01
N VAL A 211 13.60 1.05 -20.24
CA VAL A 211 13.22 0.56 -21.58
C VAL A 211 12.51 1.65 -22.41
N ASN A 212 11.77 2.56 -21.76
CA ASN A 212 11.22 3.75 -22.40
C ASN A 212 12.13 4.97 -22.19
N PRO A 213 12.90 5.37 -23.21
CA PRO A 213 13.94 6.38 -23.03
C PRO A 213 13.38 7.80 -22.83
N PHE A 214 12.17 8.10 -23.31
CA PHE A 214 11.54 9.41 -23.07
C PHE A 214 11.02 9.53 -21.64
N TYR A 215 10.37 8.47 -21.13
CA TYR A 215 9.90 8.46 -19.75
C TYR A 215 11.08 8.43 -18.76
N ASP A 216 12.12 7.66 -19.06
CA ASP A 216 13.37 7.64 -18.28
C ASP A 216 14.00 9.03 -18.19
N SER A 217 14.07 9.76 -19.31
CA SER A 217 14.54 11.14 -19.34
C SER A 217 13.66 12.07 -18.48
N PHE A 218 12.34 11.93 -18.54
CA PHE A 218 11.39 12.68 -17.72
C PHE A 218 11.60 12.42 -16.21
N VAL A 219 11.76 11.16 -15.80
CA VAL A 219 12.00 10.80 -14.40
C VAL A 219 13.36 11.33 -13.91
N ARG A 220 14.41 11.26 -14.75
CA ARG A 220 15.72 11.86 -14.41
C ARG A 220 15.62 13.37 -14.21
N TRP A 221 14.84 14.07 -15.03
CA TRP A 221 14.58 15.50 -14.86
C TRP A 221 13.89 15.80 -13.53
N GLN A 222 12.83 15.05 -13.19
CA GLN A 222 12.13 15.19 -11.92
C GLN A 222 13.09 15.04 -10.75
N PHE A 223 13.85 13.94 -10.71
CA PHE A 223 14.72 13.63 -9.58
C PHE A 223 15.88 14.61 -9.46
N THR A 224 16.45 15.07 -10.59
CA THR A 224 17.46 16.12 -10.59
C THR A 224 16.91 17.41 -9.98
N THR A 225 15.71 17.81 -10.38
CA THR A 225 15.03 19.00 -9.84
C THR A 225 14.74 18.86 -8.34
N LEU A 226 14.24 17.70 -7.89
CA LEU A 226 13.98 17.43 -6.48
C LEU A 226 15.27 17.49 -5.65
N LYS A 227 16.39 16.96 -6.17
CA LYS A 227 17.69 17.03 -5.51
C LYS A 227 18.22 18.47 -5.44
N GLU A 228 18.13 19.24 -6.52
CA GLU A 228 18.50 20.67 -6.55
C GLU A 228 17.71 21.48 -5.50
N ARG A 229 16.43 21.14 -5.32
CA ARG A 229 15.54 21.75 -4.33
C ARG A 229 15.64 21.12 -2.93
N LYS A 230 16.68 20.32 -2.67
CA LYS A 230 16.99 19.68 -1.38
C LYS A 230 15.85 18.79 -0.84
N LYS A 231 14.98 18.29 -1.72
CA LYS A 231 13.89 17.37 -1.36
C LYS A 231 14.33 15.90 -1.34
N ILE A 232 15.47 15.60 -1.94
CA ILE A 232 16.15 14.30 -1.85
C ILE A 232 17.39 14.44 -0.97
N LYS A 233 17.52 13.54 0.00
CA LYS A 233 18.67 13.45 0.91
C LYS A 233 19.27 12.04 0.89
N PHE A 234 20.50 11.93 1.37
CA PHE A 234 21.22 10.67 1.54
C PHE A 234 21.54 10.48 3.02
N GLY A 235 21.35 9.28 3.54
CA GLY A 235 21.70 8.97 4.92
C GLY A 235 21.36 7.54 5.30
N LYS A 236 21.83 7.14 6.48
CA LYS A 236 21.58 5.80 7.01
C LYS A 236 20.16 5.68 7.54
N ARG A 237 19.44 4.63 7.10
CA ARG A 237 18.07 4.33 7.51
C ARG A 237 17.91 2.87 7.86
N TYR A 238 17.03 2.60 8.82
CA TYR A 238 16.64 1.25 9.17
C TYR A 238 15.69 0.67 8.13
N THR A 239 16.05 -0.48 7.58
CA THR A 239 15.19 -1.23 6.66
C THR A 239 15.32 -2.72 6.94
N VAL A 240 14.26 -3.46 6.66
CA VAL A 240 14.38 -4.92 6.54
C VAL A 240 15.38 -5.22 5.44
N TYR A 241 16.31 -6.12 5.71
CA TYR A 241 17.50 -6.39 4.91
C TYR A 241 17.76 -7.89 4.89
N SER A 242 18.17 -8.40 3.73
CA SER A 242 18.60 -9.78 3.57
C SER A 242 20.13 -9.83 3.55
N PRO A 243 20.77 -10.30 4.63
CA PRO A 243 22.22 -10.50 4.70
C PRO A 243 22.80 -11.25 3.50
N LYS A 244 22.13 -12.32 3.08
CA LYS A 244 22.54 -13.17 1.96
C LYS A 244 22.43 -12.44 0.62
N ASP A 245 21.40 -11.63 0.44
CA ASP A 245 21.20 -10.88 -0.82
C ASP A 245 22.00 -9.57 -0.85
N GLY A 246 22.56 -9.15 0.29
CA GLY A 246 23.36 -7.93 0.36
C GLY A 246 22.53 -6.66 0.08
N GLN A 247 21.22 -6.69 0.31
CA GLN A 247 20.33 -5.57 0.01
C GLN A 247 19.10 -5.48 0.91
N PRO A 248 18.43 -4.31 0.98
CA PRO A 248 17.12 -4.18 1.61
C PRO A 248 16.12 -5.20 1.05
N CYS A 249 15.45 -5.95 1.93
CA CYS A 249 14.47 -6.98 1.57
C CYS A 249 13.04 -6.44 1.73
N MET A 250 12.48 -5.98 0.63
CA MET A 250 11.16 -5.37 0.58
C MET A 250 10.07 -6.42 0.38
N ASP A 251 8.79 -6.04 0.51
CA ASP A 251 7.66 -6.99 0.50
C ASP A 251 7.70 -8.01 -0.66
N HIS A 252 8.09 -7.59 -1.86
CA HIS A 252 8.15 -8.48 -3.02
C HIS A 252 9.39 -9.39 -3.05
N ASP A 253 10.45 -9.05 -2.31
CA ASP A 253 11.67 -9.86 -2.14
C ASP A 253 11.50 -10.90 -1.03
N ARG A 254 10.34 -10.93 -0.38
CA ARG A 254 10.04 -11.83 0.74
C ARG A 254 9.31 -13.08 0.28
N GLN A 255 9.68 -14.20 0.89
CA GLN A 255 8.92 -15.44 0.88
C GLN A 255 7.81 -15.39 1.96
N THR A 256 8.12 -14.84 3.14
CA THR A 256 7.17 -14.66 4.25
C THR A 256 7.37 -13.29 4.91
N GLY A 257 6.32 -12.76 5.55
CA GLY A 257 6.39 -11.47 6.23
C GLY A 257 6.19 -10.24 5.34
N GLU A 258 5.39 -10.34 4.27
CA GLU A 258 4.92 -9.16 3.51
C GLU A 258 4.22 -8.15 4.45
N GLY A 259 4.61 -6.88 4.37
CA GLY A 259 4.07 -5.78 5.17
C GLY A 259 4.72 -5.60 6.54
N VAL A 260 5.64 -6.50 6.93
CA VAL A 260 6.42 -6.42 8.18
C VAL A 260 7.45 -5.30 8.08
N GLY A 261 7.48 -4.40 9.05
CA GLY A 261 8.46 -3.31 9.11
C GLY A 261 9.52 -3.52 10.20
N PRO A 262 10.51 -2.63 10.26
CA PRO A 262 11.34 -2.47 11.44
C PRO A 262 10.47 -2.06 12.65
N GLN A 263 10.69 -2.73 13.78
CA GLN A 263 10.15 -2.40 15.09
C GLN A 263 11.28 -1.94 16.00
N GLU A 264 11.11 -0.77 16.59
CA GLU A 264 12.08 -0.18 17.51
C GLU A 264 11.91 -0.75 18.92
N TYR A 265 13.03 -1.17 19.51
CA TYR A 265 13.17 -1.52 20.92
C TYR A 265 14.22 -0.63 21.58
N THR A 266 14.04 -0.37 22.87
CA THR A 266 15.10 0.15 23.72
C THR A 266 15.92 -1.02 24.23
N LEU A 267 17.21 -1.04 23.93
CA LEU A 267 18.14 -2.07 24.37
C LEU A 267 18.83 -1.62 25.66
N ILE A 268 18.41 -2.18 26.79
CA ILE A 268 18.92 -1.87 28.13
C ILE A 268 20.21 -2.63 28.38
N LYS A 269 21.26 -1.92 28.82
CA LYS A 269 22.55 -2.51 29.16
C LYS A 269 22.63 -2.76 30.68
N MET A 270 22.61 -4.03 31.09
CA MET A 270 22.79 -4.42 32.49
C MET A 270 24.20 -4.97 32.69
N LYS A 271 25.05 -4.23 33.41
CA LYS A 271 26.46 -4.62 33.62
C LYS A 271 26.53 -5.78 34.61
N ILE A 272 27.20 -6.86 34.25
CA ILE A 272 27.55 -7.93 35.19
C ILE A 272 28.65 -7.42 36.11
N VAL A 273 28.41 -7.47 37.42
CA VAL A 273 29.36 -6.97 38.43
C VAL A 273 29.95 -8.12 39.25
N GLU A 274 31.14 -7.87 39.79
CA GLU A 274 31.79 -8.82 40.69
C GLU A 274 31.12 -8.85 42.08
N PRO A 275 31.16 -10.00 42.80
CA PRO A 275 31.80 -11.25 42.41
C PRO A 275 30.98 -12.07 41.39
N TYR A 276 31.66 -12.59 40.36
CA TYR A 276 31.04 -13.52 39.40
C TYR A 276 30.72 -14.86 40.06
N THR A 277 29.62 -15.50 39.63
CA THR A 277 29.31 -16.88 40.03
C THR A 277 30.42 -17.83 39.57
N ALA A 278 30.61 -18.96 40.25
CA ALA A 278 31.67 -19.91 39.88
C ALA A 278 31.54 -20.38 38.41
N LYS A 279 30.30 -20.62 37.95
CA LYS A 279 29.99 -20.99 36.57
C LYS A 279 30.38 -19.89 35.59
N PHE A 280 29.97 -18.65 35.85
CA PHE A 280 30.28 -17.53 34.97
C PHE A 280 31.77 -17.15 34.99
N LYS A 281 32.41 -17.20 36.16
CA LYS A 281 33.84 -16.95 36.33
C LYS A 281 34.69 -17.90 35.51
N ALA A 282 34.32 -19.19 35.43
CA ALA A 282 35.00 -20.14 34.56
C ALA A 282 34.95 -19.70 33.08
N LYS A 283 33.78 -19.25 32.61
CA LYS A 283 33.64 -18.75 31.22
C LYS A 283 34.50 -17.51 30.96
N VAL A 284 34.52 -16.54 31.88
CA VAL A 284 35.29 -15.29 31.73
C VAL A 284 36.81 -15.52 31.86
N PHE A 285 37.25 -16.34 32.83
CA PHE A 285 38.67 -16.54 33.10
C PHE A 285 39.40 -17.27 31.98
N TYR A 286 38.76 -18.25 31.35
CA TYR A 286 39.33 -19.01 30.24
C TYR A 286 39.13 -18.35 28.87
N SER A 287 38.33 -17.29 28.79
CA SER A 287 38.16 -16.50 27.56
C SER A 287 39.07 -15.28 27.56
N SER A 288 40.17 -15.33 26.80
CA SER A 288 41.05 -14.18 26.55
C SER A 288 40.30 -12.99 25.95
N ALA A 289 39.20 -13.25 25.24
CA ALA A 289 38.35 -12.24 24.61
C ALA A 289 37.47 -11.49 25.62
N MET A 290 37.17 -12.04 26.81
CA MET A 290 36.30 -11.42 27.82
C MET A 290 37.05 -10.86 29.04
N LYS A 291 38.27 -11.35 29.31
CA LYS A 291 39.06 -10.94 30.47
C LYS A 291 39.37 -9.44 30.43
N GLY A 292 39.03 -8.73 31.52
CA GLY A 292 39.29 -7.29 31.68
C GLY A 292 38.34 -6.36 30.93
N LYS A 293 37.31 -6.89 30.27
CA LYS A 293 36.29 -6.09 29.55
C LYS A 293 35.03 -5.91 30.37
N ASN A 294 34.24 -4.88 30.08
CA ASN A 294 32.89 -4.76 30.62
C ASN A 294 31.98 -5.76 29.92
N ILE A 295 31.16 -6.47 30.70
CA ILE A 295 30.23 -7.48 30.19
C ILE A 295 28.81 -7.04 30.52
N PHE A 296 27.94 -7.02 29.50
CA PHE A 296 26.55 -6.57 29.62
C PHE A 296 25.58 -7.66 29.17
N LEU A 297 24.56 -7.91 29.98
CA LEU A 297 23.32 -8.51 29.50
C LEU A 297 22.51 -7.42 28.81
N VAL A 298 22.14 -7.65 27.54
CA VAL A 298 21.39 -6.68 26.76
C VAL A 298 19.95 -7.12 26.60
N ALA A 299 19.01 -6.37 27.18
CA ALA A 299 17.58 -6.71 27.20
C ALA A 299 16.76 -5.75 26.33
N ALA A 300 15.89 -6.29 25.48
CA ALA A 300 15.02 -5.47 24.63
C ALA A 300 13.69 -5.15 25.34
N THR A 301 13.32 -3.88 25.41
CA THR A 301 12.02 -3.43 25.96
C THR A 301 11.33 -2.42 25.06
N LEU A 302 9.99 -2.48 25.02
CA LEU A 302 9.13 -1.49 24.39
C LEU A 302 8.66 -0.40 25.37
N ARG A 303 8.96 -0.54 26.66
CA ARG A 303 8.54 0.35 27.74
C ARG A 303 9.74 0.87 28.52
N PRO A 304 10.56 1.75 27.92
CA PRO A 304 11.72 2.33 28.61
C PRO A 304 11.34 3.09 29.89
N GLU A 305 10.12 3.63 29.95
CA GLU A 305 9.60 4.33 31.13
C GLU A 305 9.47 3.42 32.36
N THR A 306 9.39 2.09 32.19
CA THR A 306 9.21 1.18 33.32
C THR A 306 10.51 0.75 33.99
N MET A 307 11.67 1.17 33.48
CA MET A 307 12.98 0.69 33.95
C MET A 307 13.31 1.13 35.40
N PHE A 308 12.60 2.10 35.95
CA PHE A 308 12.68 2.46 37.37
C PHE A 308 12.21 1.33 38.31
N GLY A 309 11.37 0.42 37.80
CA GLY A 309 10.74 -0.64 38.59
C GLY A 309 11.42 -2.00 38.48
N GLN A 310 12.66 -2.05 38.02
CA GLN A 310 13.34 -3.34 37.81
C GLN A 310 13.71 -4.02 39.14
N THR A 311 13.33 -5.29 39.29
CA THR A 311 13.70 -6.13 40.44
C THR A 311 14.80 -7.13 40.11
N ASN A 312 14.83 -7.61 38.87
CA ASN A 312 15.75 -8.64 38.39
C ASN A 312 15.81 -8.66 36.85
N CYS A 313 16.61 -9.58 36.31
CA CYS A 313 16.72 -9.85 34.89
C CYS A 313 16.28 -11.30 34.62
N TRP A 314 15.49 -11.54 33.59
CA TRP A 314 15.07 -12.88 33.19
C TRP A 314 15.96 -13.45 32.11
N VAL A 315 16.40 -14.69 32.33
CA VAL A 315 17.19 -15.49 31.40
C VAL A 315 16.58 -16.88 31.35
N ARG A 316 16.48 -17.47 30.15
CA ARG A 316 15.96 -18.83 30.01
C ARG A 316 17.08 -19.84 30.19
N PRO A 317 17.01 -20.76 31.18
CA PRO A 317 18.15 -21.59 31.55
C PRO A 317 18.69 -22.52 30.45
N ASP A 318 17.80 -23.02 29.59
CA ASP A 318 18.09 -23.97 28.50
C ASP A 318 18.38 -23.28 27.16
N MET A 319 18.26 -21.95 27.07
CA MET A 319 18.48 -21.19 25.84
C MET A 319 19.98 -20.97 25.60
N LYS A 320 20.41 -21.08 24.34
CA LYS A 320 21.78 -20.76 23.92
C LYS A 320 21.92 -19.26 23.65
N TYR A 321 22.88 -18.65 24.31
CA TYR A 321 23.28 -17.26 24.14
C TYR A 321 24.69 -17.17 23.56
N VAL A 322 25.03 -16.01 23.02
CA VAL A 322 26.35 -15.67 22.52
C VAL A 322 26.88 -14.43 23.23
N ALA A 323 28.16 -14.48 23.60
CA ALA A 323 28.92 -13.30 24.01
C ALA A 323 29.72 -12.81 22.81
N PHE A 324 29.55 -11.54 22.43
CA PHE A 324 30.25 -10.96 21.28
C PHE A 324 30.80 -9.57 21.59
N GLU A 325 31.88 -9.21 20.92
CA GLU A 325 32.53 -7.91 21.08
C GLU A 325 31.87 -6.83 20.20
N THR A 326 31.61 -5.68 20.80
CA THR A 326 31.01 -4.51 20.14
C THR A 326 32.06 -3.51 19.65
N THR A 327 31.64 -2.46 18.95
CA THR A 327 32.53 -1.42 18.37
C THR A 327 33.43 -0.75 19.41
N ASN A 328 32.93 -0.52 20.63
CA ASN A 328 33.67 0.13 21.71
C ASN A 328 34.50 -0.86 22.56
N GLY A 329 34.49 -2.15 22.21
CA GLY A 329 35.21 -3.20 22.93
C GLY A 329 34.43 -3.81 24.12
N ASP A 330 33.20 -3.37 24.41
CA ASP A 330 32.36 -4.03 25.42
C ASP A 330 31.87 -5.40 24.93
N ILE A 331 31.61 -6.33 25.86
CA ILE A 331 31.03 -7.64 25.55
C ILE A 331 29.54 -7.64 25.82
N PHE A 332 28.74 -7.91 24.78
CA PHE A 332 27.30 -8.07 24.89
C PHE A 332 26.91 -9.54 24.89
N ILE A 333 25.95 -9.90 25.74
CA ILE A 333 25.36 -11.24 25.81
C ILE A 333 23.90 -11.16 25.36
N GLY A 334 23.54 -11.95 24.34
CA GLY A 334 22.19 -12.07 23.78
C GLY A 334 22.08 -13.32 22.90
N THR A 335 20.98 -13.53 22.19
CA THR A 335 20.87 -14.66 21.24
C THR A 335 21.68 -14.41 19.96
N SER A 336 22.08 -15.49 19.26
CA SER A 336 22.80 -15.40 17.97
C SER A 336 22.02 -14.57 16.94
N ARG A 337 20.70 -14.69 16.92
CA ARG A 337 19.80 -13.91 16.07
C ARG A 337 19.90 -12.41 16.39
N SER A 338 19.85 -12.04 17.67
CA SER A 338 19.96 -10.64 18.08
C SER A 338 21.34 -10.05 17.78
N ALA A 339 22.42 -10.82 17.99
CA ALA A 339 23.78 -10.40 17.64
C ALA A 339 23.95 -10.18 16.13
N ARG A 340 23.39 -11.08 15.30
CA ARG A 340 23.34 -10.92 13.84
C ARG A 340 22.58 -9.66 13.45
N ASN A 341 21.45 -9.37 14.09
CA ASN A 341 20.67 -8.19 13.76
C ASN A 341 21.42 -6.89 14.17
N MET A 342 22.05 -6.88 15.35
CA MET A 342 22.89 -5.78 15.83
C MET A 342 24.11 -5.53 14.94
N SER A 343 24.73 -6.57 14.36
CA SER A 343 25.91 -6.39 13.50
C SER A 343 25.60 -5.64 12.20
N TYR A 344 24.35 -5.64 11.73
CA TYR A 344 23.89 -4.83 10.60
C TYR A 344 23.42 -3.42 10.99
N GLN A 345 23.48 -3.07 12.28
CA GLN A 345 23.02 -1.78 12.82
C GLN A 345 24.17 -0.93 13.37
N GLY A 346 25.42 -1.35 13.13
CA GLY A 346 26.62 -0.63 13.57
C GLY A 346 27.07 -0.94 15.00
N PHE A 347 26.60 -2.04 15.61
CA PHE A 347 27.03 -2.45 16.94
C PHE A 347 28.39 -3.17 16.94
N THR A 348 28.79 -3.76 15.81
CA THR A 348 30.05 -4.48 15.64
C THR A 348 31.04 -3.68 14.79
N LYS A 349 32.34 -3.95 14.93
CA LYS A 349 33.40 -3.23 14.21
C LYS A 349 33.24 -3.32 12.69
N GLU A 350 32.85 -4.50 12.21
CA GLU A 350 32.58 -4.76 10.80
C GLU A 350 31.08 -5.06 10.62
N ASN A 351 30.47 -4.46 9.60
CA ASN A 351 29.05 -4.60 9.33
C ASN A 351 28.71 -6.05 8.96
N GLY A 352 27.72 -6.63 9.63
CA GLY A 352 27.28 -8.01 9.40
C GLY A 352 28.15 -9.10 10.02
N VAL A 353 29.34 -8.76 10.53
CA VAL A 353 30.26 -9.71 11.18
C VAL A 353 30.04 -9.66 12.69
N VAL A 354 29.83 -10.83 13.31
CA VAL A 354 29.68 -10.96 14.78
C VAL A 354 30.99 -11.52 15.35
N PRO A 355 31.82 -10.71 16.05
CA PRO A 355 33.05 -11.18 16.67
C PRO A 355 32.71 -12.00 17.93
N LEU A 356 32.48 -13.29 17.73
CA LEU A 356 32.08 -14.21 18.79
C LEU A 356 33.23 -14.38 19.80
N ALA A 357 32.99 -14.01 21.05
CA ALA A 357 33.89 -14.32 22.15
C ALA A 357 33.67 -15.76 22.65
N MET A 358 32.40 -16.17 22.81
CA MET A 358 32.02 -17.55 23.13
C MET A 358 30.49 -17.78 23.08
N GLU A 359 30.08 -19.05 23.09
CA GLU A 359 28.71 -19.46 23.38
C GLU A 359 28.50 -19.70 24.89
N ILE A 360 27.32 -19.34 25.39
CA ILE A 360 26.94 -19.39 26.81
C ILE A 360 25.56 -20.02 26.93
N LEU A 361 25.36 -20.96 27.86
CA LEU A 361 24.02 -21.46 28.17
C LEU A 361 23.38 -20.54 29.22
N GLY A 362 22.06 -20.30 29.16
CA GLY A 362 21.39 -19.42 30.12
C GLY A 362 21.67 -19.76 31.58
N GLN A 363 21.78 -21.06 31.90
CA GLN A 363 22.14 -21.55 33.23
C GLN A 363 23.53 -21.09 33.74
N ASP A 364 24.45 -20.74 32.85
CA ASP A 364 25.79 -20.24 33.20
C ASP A 364 25.74 -18.81 33.76
N VAL A 365 24.70 -18.03 33.42
CA VAL A 365 24.54 -16.62 33.79
C VAL A 365 23.66 -16.42 35.02
N LEU A 366 22.89 -17.43 35.41
CA LEU A 366 21.99 -17.37 36.57
C LEU A 366 22.75 -17.06 37.86
N GLY A 367 22.15 -16.21 38.70
CA GLY A 367 22.72 -15.76 39.97
C GLY A 367 23.79 -14.66 39.85
N CYS A 368 24.17 -14.25 38.63
CA CYS A 368 25.08 -13.11 38.45
C CYS A 368 24.44 -11.83 38.96
N ALA A 369 25.21 -11.03 39.68
CA ALA A 369 24.83 -9.68 40.12
C ALA A 369 24.92 -8.70 38.95
N LEU A 370 23.94 -7.80 38.85
CA LEU A 370 23.78 -6.85 37.76
C LEU A 370 23.59 -5.44 38.30
N SER A 371 24.27 -4.47 37.67
CA SER A 371 23.94 -3.05 37.78
C SER A 371 23.02 -2.68 36.61
N ALA A 372 21.78 -2.32 36.91
CA ALA A 372 20.75 -1.98 35.92
C ALA A 372 20.43 -0.48 35.91
N PRO A 373 20.12 0.13 34.75
CA PRO A 373 19.75 1.54 34.67
C PRO A 373 18.46 1.88 35.43
N LEU A 374 18.38 3.11 35.94
CA LEU A 374 17.20 3.78 36.54
C LEU A 374 16.55 3.15 37.79
N THR A 375 16.70 1.85 38.04
CA THR A 375 16.09 1.19 39.20
C THR A 375 16.64 1.71 40.53
N SER A 376 15.80 1.69 41.57
CA SER A 376 16.20 2.01 42.94
C SER A 376 17.08 0.93 43.57
N TYR A 377 17.00 -0.31 43.08
CA TYR A 377 17.87 -1.40 43.53
C TYR A 377 19.26 -1.27 42.90
N LYS A 378 20.27 -0.95 43.71
CA LYS A 378 21.65 -0.81 43.24
C LYS A 378 22.20 -2.08 42.58
N ILE A 379 21.77 -3.25 43.07
CA ILE A 379 22.15 -4.56 42.55
C ILE A 379 20.88 -5.38 42.39
N ILE A 380 20.72 -5.96 41.19
CA ILE A 380 19.70 -6.97 40.89
C ILE A 380 20.38 -8.26 40.39
N TYR A 381 19.62 -9.33 40.16
CA TYR A 381 20.19 -10.63 39.77
C TYR A 381 19.59 -11.20 38.49
N ALA A 382 20.36 -12.03 37.78
CA ALA A 382 19.86 -12.86 36.68
C ALA A 382 19.11 -14.08 37.23
N LEU A 383 17.80 -14.17 36.96
CA LEU A 383 16.89 -15.21 37.46
C LEU A 383 16.29 -16.03 36.31
N PRO A 384 15.90 -17.30 36.56
CA PRO A 384 15.33 -18.17 35.55
C PRO A 384 13.88 -17.82 35.22
N MET A 385 13.55 -17.73 33.93
CA MET A 385 12.17 -17.70 33.41
C MET A 385 12.03 -18.71 32.29
N LEU A 386 11.02 -19.58 32.36
CA LEU A 386 10.92 -20.76 31.48
C LEU A 386 10.18 -20.47 30.16
N THR A 387 9.43 -19.37 30.12
CA THR A 387 8.51 -19.03 29.02
C THR A 387 9.04 -17.96 28.06
N ILE A 388 10.33 -17.62 28.13
CA ILE A 388 10.95 -16.66 27.20
C ILE A 388 10.99 -17.26 25.79
N LYS A 389 10.45 -16.50 24.82
CA LYS A 389 10.48 -16.85 23.40
C LYS A 389 11.84 -16.53 22.77
N GLU A 390 12.34 -17.40 21.91
CA GLU A 390 13.63 -17.25 21.23
C GLU A 390 13.56 -16.34 19.98
N ASP A 391 12.34 -16.15 19.45
CA ASP A 391 12.07 -15.49 18.17
C ASP A 391 11.85 -13.97 18.29
N LYS A 392 11.96 -13.39 19.50
CA LYS A 392 11.76 -11.95 19.74
C LYS A 392 12.78 -11.36 20.71
N GLY A 393 13.23 -10.14 20.40
CA GLY A 393 14.22 -9.42 21.21
C GLY A 393 15.56 -10.16 21.30
N THR A 394 16.19 -10.10 22.48
CA THR A 394 17.54 -10.63 22.71
C THR A 394 17.56 -11.97 23.44
N GLY A 395 16.40 -12.54 23.76
CA GLY A 395 16.27 -13.68 24.69
C GLY A 395 16.54 -13.32 26.15
N ILE A 396 16.79 -12.05 26.47
CA ILE A 396 16.97 -11.51 27.81
C ILE A 396 15.87 -10.47 28.03
N VAL A 397 15.16 -10.57 29.15
CA VAL A 397 14.01 -9.71 29.46
C VAL A 397 14.24 -9.00 30.79
N THR A 398 13.89 -7.72 30.87
CA THR A 398 13.90 -6.95 32.12
C THR A 398 12.70 -7.33 32.99
N SER A 399 12.87 -7.49 34.30
CA SER A 399 11.75 -7.80 35.20
C SER A 399 11.22 -6.54 35.89
N VAL A 400 10.02 -6.12 35.52
CA VAL A 400 9.27 -5.00 36.13
C VAL A 400 7.93 -5.50 36.68
N PRO A 401 7.94 -6.20 37.83
CA PRO A 401 6.77 -6.90 38.37
C PRO A 401 5.64 -5.97 38.86
N SER A 402 5.82 -4.65 38.87
CA SER A 402 4.74 -3.70 39.16
C SER A 402 3.75 -3.53 38.00
N ASP A 403 4.22 -3.68 36.76
CA ASP A 403 3.49 -3.26 35.55
C ASP A 403 3.52 -4.29 34.42
N ALA A 404 4.17 -5.44 34.62
CA ALA A 404 4.21 -6.56 33.69
C ALA A 404 3.69 -7.85 34.36
N PRO A 405 2.55 -8.42 33.92
CA PRO A 405 1.97 -9.64 34.50
C PRO A 405 2.90 -10.86 34.48
N ASP A 406 3.63 -11.06 33.40
CA ASP A 406 4.60 -12.17 33.28
C ASP A 406 5.69 -12.10 34.36
N ASP A 407 6.14 -10.89 34.68
CA ASP A 407 7.23 -10.64 35.63
C ASP A 407 6.80 -10.94 37.06
N ILE A 408 5.61 -10.46 37.47
CA ILE A 408 5.09 -10.75 38.82
C ILE A 408 4.74 -12.22 38.99
N ALA A 409 4.22 -12.89 37.95
CA ALA A 409 3.93 -14.32 37.99
C ALA A 409 5.22 -15.14 38.18
N ALA A 410 6.25 -14.87 37.38
CA ALA A 410 7.54 -15.54 37.48
C ALA A 410 8.26 -15.24 38.81
N LEU A 411 8.20 -13.99 39.31
CA LEU A 411 8.78 -13.62 40.60
C LEU A 411 8.07 -14.32 41.78
N ARG A 412 6.73 -14.40 41.75
CA ARG A 412 5.95 -15.14 42.75
C ARG A 412 6.26 -16.63 42.71
N ASP A 413 6.42 -17.21 41.53
CA ASP A 413 6.79 -18.62 41.36
C ASP A 413 8.12 -18.95 42.05
N ILE A 414 9.17 -18.17 41.78
CA ILE A 414 10.49 -18.41 42.36
C ILE A 414 10.56 -18.08 43.86
N LYS A 415 9.76 -17.12 44.34
CA LYS A 415 9.56 -16.88 45.79
C LYS A 415 8.91 -18.08 46.47
N LYS A 416 7.81 -18.60 45.92
CA LYS A 416 7.04 -19.71 46.52
C LYS A 416 7.77 -21.05 46.47
N LYS A 417 8.42 -21.39 45.36
CA LYS A 417 8.97 -22.73 45.09
C LYS A 417 10.47 -22.79 45.42
N GLN A 418 10.81 -23.19 46.64
CA GLN A 418 12.22 -23.39 47.04
C GLN A 418 12.96 -24.37 46.12
N ALA A 419 12.30 -25.44 45.68
CA ALA A 419 12.88 -26.39 44.73
C ALA A 419 13.32 -25.74 43.39
N LEU A 420 12.65 -24.66 42.97
CA LEU A 420 13.04 -23.92 41.77
C LEU A 420 14.33 -23.14 42.00
N ARG A 421 14.48 -22.53 43.18
CA ARG A 421 15.72 -21.85 43.60
C ARG A 421 16.89 -22.83 43.68
N GLU A 422 16.70 -23.96 44.35
CA GLU A 422 17.72 -25.00 44.49
C GLU A 422 18.15 -25.60 43.14
N LYS A 423 17.19 -25.94 42.26
CA LYS A 423 17.47 -26.49 40.93
C LYS A 423 18.41 -25.61 40.09
N TYR A 424 18.25 -24.29 40.19
CA TYR A 424 19.02 -23.33 39.41
C TYR A 424 20.17 -22.67 40.18
N GLY A 425 20.39 -23.04 41.44
CA GLY A 425 21.45 -22.48 42.29
C GLY A 425 21.24 -21.01 42.65
N ILE A 426 19.98 -20.60 42.83
CA ILE A 426 19.60 -19.24 43.21
C ILE A 426 19.47 -19.15 44.73
N GLU A 427 20.17 -18.20 45.35
CA GLU A 427 20.11 -17.96 46.79
C GLU A 427 18.93 -17.06 47.18
N ASP A 428 18.43 -17.19 48.41
CA ASP A 428 17.30 -16.42 48.92
C ASP A 428 17.51 -14.91 48.87
N LYS A 429 18.75 -14.46 49.12
CA LYS A 429 19.15 -13.04 49.03
C LYS A 429 18.94 -12.46 47.62
N MET A 430 18.89 -13.30 46.59
CA MET A 430 18.73 -12.88 45.19
C MET A 430 17.26 -12.70 44.79
N VAL A 431 16.31 -13.09 45.65
CA VAL A 431 14.88 -13.16 45.31
C VAL A 431 13.99 -12.56 46.39
N LEU A 432 14.13 -13.00 47.65
CA LEU A 432 13.18 -12.66 48.72
C LEU A 432 13.14 -11.16 49.05
N PRO A 433 14.28 -10.42 49.07
CA PRO A 433 14.26 -8.98 49.38
C PRO A 433 13.65 -8.09 48.29
N PHE A 434 13.42 -8.61 47.08
CA PHE A 434 12.98 -7.82 45.95
C PHE A 434 11.46 -7.80 45.85
N GLU A 435 10.85 -6.69 46.25
CA GLU A 435 9.42 -6.45 46.08
C GLU A 435 9.13 -5.54 44.87
N PRO A 436 7.93 -5.65 44.26
CA PRO A 436 7.51 -4.76 43.18
C PRO A 436 7.59 -3.29 43.57
N VAL A 437 8.13 -2.47 42.67
CA VAL A 437 8.35 -1.04 42.91
C VAL A 437 7.25 -0.22 42.22
N PRO A 438 6.46 0.59 42.94
CA PRO A 438 5.43 1.40 42.32
C PRO A 438 6.05 2.53 41.49
N ILE A 439 5.78 2.52 40.19
CA ILE A 439 6.38 3.48 39.24
C ILE A 439 5.34 4.20 38.37
N ILE A 440 4.22 3.55 38.10
CA ILE A 440 3.11 4.06 37.29
C ILE A 440 1.83 3.79 38.06
N GLU A 441 0.99 4.80 38.16
CA GLU A 441 -0.38 4.66 38.63
C GLU A 441 -1.32 4.64 37.44
N ILE A 442 -2.09 3.55 37.32
CA ILE A 442 -3.12 3.44 36.29
C ILE A 442 -4.48 3.65 36.97
N PRO A 443 -5.27 4.65 36.56
CA PRO A 443 -6.62 4.86 37.08
C PRO A 443 -7.46 3.58 37.04
N GLY A 444 -8.00 3.19 38.19
CA GLY A 444 -8.78 1.95 38.35
C GLY A 444 -7.97 0.67 38.61
N TYR A 445 -6.63 0.69 38.50
CA TYR A 445 -5.75 -0.41 38.92
C TYR A 445 -4.75 -0.03 40.02
N GLY A 446 -4.52 1.26 40.27
CA GLY A 446 -3.59 1.74 41.29
C GLY A 446 -2.13 1.69 40.85
N ASN A 447 -1.22 1.70 41.84
CA ASN A 447 0.24 1.84 41.66
C ASN A 447 1.00 0.50 41.48
N LEU A 448 0.30 -0.63 41.63
CA LEU A 448 0.79 -1.99 41.40
C LEU A 448 -0.21 -2.71 40.49
N SER A 449 -0.27 -2.23 39.24
CA SER A 449 -1.29 -2.63 38.28
C SER A 449 -1.21 -4.12 37.91
N ALA A 450 -0.01 -4.65 37.65
CA ALA A 450 0.16 -6.06 37.30
C ALA A 450 -0.14 -7.00 38.48
N PRO A 451 0.36 -6.77 39.71
CA PRO A 451 -0.02 -7.57 40.86
C PRO A 451 -1.54 -7.64 41.08
N LEU A 452 -2.24 -6.50 41.03
CA LEU A 452 -3.70 -6.45 41.20
C LEU A 452 -4.42 -7.32 40.16
N VAL A 453 -4.14 -7.11 38.87
CA VAL A 453 -4.82 -7.84 37.79
C VAL A 453 -4.49 -9.34 37.84
N CYS A 454 -3.25 -9.70 38.19
CA CYS A 454 -2.87 -11.11 38.40
C CYS A 454 -3.64 -11.76 39.56
N ASP A 455 -3.88 -11.03 40.65
CA ASP A 455 -4.65 -11.50 41.79
C ASP A 455 -6.14 -11.66 41.45
N GLU A 456 -6.74 -10.70 40.72
CA GLU A 456 -8.12 -10.76 40.23
C GLU A 456 -8.36 -11.96 39.30
N LEU A 457 -7.42 -12.22 38.37
CA LEU A 457 -7.49 -13.35 37.44
C LEU A 457 -7.03 -14.69 38.07
N LYS A 458 -6.65 -14.66 39.36
CA LYS A 458 -6.19 -15.83 40.12
C LYS A 458 -5.05 -16.56 39.40
N ILE A 459 -4.07 -15.81 38.92
CA ILE A 459 -2.87 -16.35 38.26
C ILE A 459 -1.94 -16.92 39.33
N GLN A 460 -1.55 -18.19 39.18
CA GLN A 460 -0.74 -18.90 40.17
C GLN A 460 0.64 -19.31 39.65
N SER A 461 0.83 -19.31 38.33
CA SER A 461 2.02 -19.81 37.66
C SER A 461 2.35 -18.97 36.43
N GLN A 462 3.65 -18.83 36.11
CA GLN A 462 4.10 -18.23 34.85
C GLN A 462 3.67 -19.04 33.61
N ASN A 463 3.12 -20.24 33.79
CA ASN A 463 2.61 -21.10 32.72
C ASN A 463 1.13 -20.85 32.38
N ASP A 464 0.42 -19.97 33.11
CA ASP A 464 -0.99 -19.63 32.88
C ASP A 464 -1.15 -18.73 31.64
N LYS A 465 -0.71 -19.20 30.46
CA LYS A 465 -0.51 -18.40 29.23
C LYS A 465 -1.72 -17.54 28.84
N GLU A 466 -2.92 -18.15 28.80
CA GLU A 466 -4.15 -17.46 28.38
C GLU A 466 -4.51 -16.32 29.34
N LYS A 467 -4.42 -16.57 30.65
CA LYS A 467 -4.71 -15.56 31.68
C LYS A 467 -3.66 -14.45 31.70
N LEU A 468 -2.39 -14.78 31.47
CA LEU A 468 -1.31 -13.80 31.38
C LEU A 468 -1.46 -12.90 30.15
N ALA A 469 -1.88 -13.46 29.01
CA ALA A 469 -2.19 -12.68 27.82
C ALA A 469 -3.36 -11.69 28.07
N GLU A 470 -4.44 -12.16 28.71
CA GLU A 470 -5.57 -11.30 29.11
C GLU A 470 -5.13 -10.19 30.09
N ALA A 471 -4.33 -10.55 31.10
CA ALA A 471 -3.80 -9.59 32.07
C ALA A 471 -2.95 -8.51 31.40
N LYS A 472 -2.10 -8.91 30.45
CA LYS A 472 -1.20 -8.02 29.72
C LYS A 472 -1.98 -7.06 28.83
N GLU A 473 -3.04 -7.51 28.17
CA GLU A 473 -3.90 -6.63 27.37
C GLU A 473 -4.53 -5.53 28.24
N LYS A 474 -5.09 -5.91 29.41
CA LYS A 474 -5.71 -4.99 30.37
C LYS A 474 -4.73 -3.94 30.90
N VAL A 475 -3.54 -4.35 31.32
CA VAL A 475 -2.56 -3.47 31.96
C VAL A 475 -1.82 -2.60 30.93
N TYR A 476 -1.42 -3.17 29.79
CA TYR A 476 -0.49 -2.51 28.87
C TYR A 476 -1.14 -1.37 28.06
N LEU A 477 -2.34 -1.59 27.51
CA LEU A 477 -3.07 -0.57 26.74
C LEU A 477 -3.48 0.61 27.62
N LYS A 478 -4.05 0.31 28.79
CA LYS A 478 -4.50 1.33 29.73
C LYS A 478 -3.33 2.10 30.32
N GLY A 479 -2.23 1.41 30.66
CA GLY A 479 -1.02 2.04 31.17
C GLY A 479 -0.35 3.00 30.20
N PHE A 480 -0.47 2.77 28.88
CA PHE A 480 0.08 3.70 27.90
C PHE A 480 -0.68 5.02 27.81
N TYR A 481 -2.02 4.99 27.77
CA TYR A 481 -2.85 6.19 27.57
C TYR A 481 -3.26 6.91 28.86
N GLU A 482 -3.48 6.15 29.93
CA GLU A 482 -4.00 6.65 31.21
C GLU A 482 -2.97 6.61 32.33
N GLY A 483 -1.84 5.90 32.15
CA GLY A 483 -0.82 5.76 33.16
C GLY A 483 -0.14 7.08 33.51
N ILE A 484 0.01 7.33 34.82
CA ILE A 484 0.65 8.51 35.39
C ILE A 484 1.93 8.09 36.09
N MET A 485 3.04 8.74 35.77
CA MET A 485 4.34 8.44 36.39
C MET A 485 4.37 8.87 37.86
N LEU A 486 5.00 8.06 38.71
CA LEU A 486 5.16 8.30 40.14
C LEU A 486 6.57 8.72 40.56
N VAL A 487 7.56 8.41 39.72
CA VAL A 487 8.99 8.66 40.00
C VAL A 487 9.36 10.13 39.90
N ASP A 488 10.29 10.55 40.78
CA ASP A 488 10.78 11.91 40.85
C ASP A 488 11.38 12.37 39.51
N GLY A 489 11.13 13.63 39.14
CA GLY A 489 11.46 14.20 37.83
C GLY A 489 10.37 14.02 36.76
N TYR A 490 9.53 12.98 36.87
CA TYR A 490 8.43 12.73 35.92
C TYR A 490 7.05 12.63 36.59
N LYS A 491 7.00 12.78 37.92
CA LYS A 491 5.79 12.66 38.75
C LYS A 491 4.62 13.47 38.19
N GLY A 492 3.47 12.82 38.03
CA GLY A 492 2.22 13.44 37.57
C GLY A 492 2.08 13.58 36.05
N GLN A 493 3.10 13.21 35.27
CA GLN A 493 3.05 13.26 33.81
C GLN A 493 2.51 11.95 33.21
N LYS A 494 1.87 12.03 32.05
CA LYS A 494 1.37 10.85 31.33
C LYS A 494 2.51 10.05 30.72
N VAL A 495 2.41 8.72 30.77
CA VAL A 495 3.39 7.78 30.19
C VAL A 495 3.66 8.07 28.71
N GLN A 496 2.62 8.32 27.92
CA GLN A 496 2.74 8.62 26.49
C GLN A 496 3.68 9.80 26.19
N ASP A 497 3.69 10.82 27.05
CA ASP A 497 4.45 12.05 26.86
C ASP A 497 5.92 11.88 27.28
N VAL A 498 6.18 11.08 28.32
CA VAL A 498 7.52 10.93 28.90
C VAL A 498 8.33 9.75 28.35
N LYS A 499 7.68 8.77 27.71
CA LYS A 499 8.32 7.55 27.19
C LYS A 499 9.54 7.85 26.31
N LYS A 500 9.39 8.73 25.32
CA LYS A 500 10.48 9.11 24.40
C LYS A 500 11.57 9.96 25.09
N PRO A 501 11.24 10.96 25.92
CA PRO A 501 12.22 11.65 26.75
C PRO A 501 13.08 10.72 27.63
N ILE A 502 12.47 9.74 28.31
CA ILE A 502 13.19 8.78 29.17
C ILE A 502 14.11 7.87 28.33
N GLN A 503 13.62 7.36 27.19
CA GLN A 503 14.44 6.59 26.24
C GLN A 503 15.68 7.38 25.81
N LYS A 504 15.48 8.64 25.39
CA LYS A 504 16.55 9.53 24.94
C LYS A 504 17.59 9.77 26.05
N MET A 505 17.14 10.03 27.27
CA MET A 505 18.02 10.24 28.42
C MET A 505 18.91 9.02 28.72
N MET A 506 18.36 7.79 28.69
CA MET A 506 19.16 6.57 28.89
C MET A 506 20.19 6.36 27.77
N ILE A 507 19.83 6.70 26.52
CA ILE A 507 20.75 6.61 25.38
C ILE A 507 21.89 7.61 25.53
N GLU A 508 21.60 8.86 25.89
CA GLU A 508 22.61 9.90 26.10
C GLU A 508 23.58 9.56 27.25
N ARG A 509 23.11 8.83 28.27
CA ARG A 509 23.94 8.32 29.38
C ARG A 509 24.74 7.05 29.04
N GLY A 510 24.55 6.47 27.85
CA GLY A 510 25.20 5.21 27.46
C GLY A 510 24.67 3.97 28.20
N GLU A 511 23.53 4.09 28.86
CA GLU A 511 22.82 3.06 29.63
C GLU A 511 21.89 2.21 28.75
N ALA A 512 21.45 2.76 27.62
CA ALA A 512 20.64 2.08 26.63
C ALA A 512 21.07 2.40 25.18
N MET A 513 20.60 1.60 24.23
CA MET A 513 20.81 1.81 22.79
C MET A 513 19.50 1.58 22.02
N ILE A 514 19.42 2.08 20.78
CA ILE A 514 18.32 1.75 19.87
C ILE A 514 18.63 0.43 19.18
N TYR A 515 17.73 -0.54 19.32
CA TYR A 515 17.79 -1.83 18.63
C TYR A 515 16.54 -1.98 17.77
N MET A 516 16.73 -2.29 16.49
CA MET A 516 15.62 -2.52 15.57
C MET A 516 15.50 -4.00 15.22
N GLU A 517 14.28 -4.49 15.08
CA GLU A 517 14.02 -5.88 14.72
C GLU A 517 12.82 -5.98 13.77
N PRO A 518 12.77 -6.95 12.85
CA PRO A 518 11.54 -7.20 12.12
C PRO A 518 10.40 -7.54 13.10
N GLU A 519 9.24 -6.86 13.01
CA GLU A 519 8.09 -7.08 13.91
C GLU A 519 7.63 -8.55 13.97
N LYS A 520 7.84 -9.27 12.86
CA LYS A 520 7.67 -10.72 12.72
C LYS A 520 8.84 -11.26 11.90
N GLN A 521 9.08 -12.56 11.97
CA GLN A 521 10.09 -13.19 11.11
C GLN A 521 9.80 -12.90 9.63
N VAL A 522 10.83 -12.44 8.93
CA VAL A 522 10.81 -12.20 7.50
C VAL A 522 11.82 -13.13 6.84
N MET A 523 11.35 -13.90 5.86
CA MET A 523 12.22 -14.73 5.02
C MET A 523 12.35 -14.07 3.65
N SER A 524 13.57 -13.92 3.15
CA SER A 524 13.81 -13.52 1.76
C SER A 524 13.47 -14.66 0.79
N ARG A 525 13.35 -14.34 -0.49
CA ARG A 525 13.20 -15.35 -1.56
C ARG A 525 14.42 -16.26 -1.72
N SER A 526 15.60 -15.81 -1.30
CA SER A 526 16.82 -16.64 -1.25
C SER A 526 16.88 -17.56 -0.02
N ALA A 527 15.76 -17.66 0.71
CA ALA A 527 15.59 -18.41 1.95
C ALA A 527 16.52 -17.93 3.09
N ASP A 528 16.88 -16.65 3.10
CA ASP A 528 17.60 -16.04 4.22
C ASP A 528 16.62 -15.44 5.24
N VAL A 529 16.92 -15.60 6.52
CA VAL A 529 16.21 -14.93 7.60
C VAL A 529 16.66 -13.47 7.61
N CYS A 530 15.76 -12.57 7.25
CA CYS A 530 16.05 -11.15 7.17
C CYS A 530 16.24 -10.53 8.55
N VAL A 531 17.04 -9.46 8.59
CA VAL A 531 17.32 -8.62 9.76
C VAL A 531 16.84 -7.19 9.49
N VAL A 532 16.99 -6.29 10.46
CA VAL A 532 16.93 -4.85 10.17
C VAL A 532 18.37 -4.34 10.07
N ALA A 533 18.72 -3.76 8.92
CA ALA A 533 20.01 -3.11 8.71
C ALA A 533 19.87 -1.60 8.74
N LEU A 534 20.91 -0.92 9.22
CA LEU A 534 21.09 0.52 9.12
C LEU A 534 21.92 0.82 7.86
N CYS A 535 21.25 0.87 6.71
CA CYS A 535 21.92 1.00 5.41
C CYS A 535 21.88 2.43 4.87
N ASP A 536 22.90 2.79 4.09
CA ASP A 536 22.90 4.03 3.31
C ASP A 536 21.79 3.99 2.25
N GLN A 537 20.98 5.04 2.19
CA GLN A 537 19.85 5.11 1.27
C GLN A 537 19.55 6.55 0.84
N TRP A 538 19.12 6.71 -0.42
CA TRP A 538 18.51 7.96 -0.88
C TRP A 538 17.02 7.95 -0.51
N TYR A 539 16.55 9.07 0.03
CA TYR A 539 15.17 9.22 0.48
C TYR A 539 14.60 10.61 0.14
N LEU A 540 13.29 10.65 -0.01
CA LEU A 540 12.49 11.87 -0.11
C LEU A 540 12.17 12.38 1.29
N ASP A 541 12.45 13.64 1.54
CA ASP A 541 12.33 14.26 2.87
C ASP A 541 10.94 14.86 3.12
N TYR A 542 9.89 14.03 3.11
CA TYR A 542 8.53 14.52 3.40
C TYR A 542 8.34 14.96 4.87
N GLY A 543 9.33 14.71 5.73
CA GLY A 543 9.39 15.24 7.09
C GLY A 543 9.74 16.73 7.17
N ASP A 544 10.26 17.32 6.07
CA ASP A 544 10.58 18.74 5.97
C ASP A 544 9.36 19.62 6.29
N ALA A 545 9.47 20.48 7.31
CA ALA A 545 8.36 21.25 7.84
C ALA A 545 7.75 22.21 6.78
N GLU A 546 8.60 22.86 5.99
CA GLU A 546 8.16 23.77 4.92
C GLU A 546 7.43 22.99 3.81
N TRP A 547 7.98 21.86 3.38
CA TRP A 547 7.34 21.04 2.35
C TRP A 547 6.00 20.46 2.81
N LYS A 548 5.94 19.98 4.06
CA LYS A 548 4.71 19.49 4.70
C LYS A 548 3.67 20.59 4.79
N GLN A 549 4.06 21.81 5.12
CA GLN A 549 3.14 22.96 5.15
C GLN A 549 2.56 23.25 3.76
N GLN A 550 3.39 23.27 2.71
CA GLN A 550 2.92 23.46 1.33
C GLN A 550 1.97 22.34 0.88
N ALA A 551 2.27 21.08 1.22
CA ALA A 551 1.39 19.95 0.91
C ALA A 551 0.03 20.06 1.64
N ASN A 552 0.02 20.51 2.90
CA ASN A 552 -1.22 20.79 3.63
C ASN A 552 -2.00 21.95 3.01
N GLU A 553 -1.32 22.97 2.47
CA GLU A 553 -1.97 24.08 1.78
C GLU A 553 -2.63 23.62 0.47
N ALA A 554 -1.94 22.78 -0.32
CA ALA A 554 -2.55 22.15 -1.49
C ALA A 554 -3.74 21.25 -1.14
N LEU A 555 -3.69 20.53 -0.01
CA LEU A 555 -4.80 19.71 0.47
C LEU A 555 -6.05 20.54 0.82
N LYS A 556 -5.90 21.78 1.31
CA LYS A 556 -7.04 22.65 1.65
C LYS A 556 -7.89 22.97 0.42
N SER A 557 -7.27 23.23 -0.73
CA SER A 557 -7.97 23.50 -1.98
C SER A 557 -8.42 22.25 -2.73
N LEU A 558 -7.89 21.07 -2.38
CA LEU A 558 -8.19 19.82 -3.04
C LEU A 558 -9.60 19.33 -2.70
N GLU A 559 -10.44 19.03 -3.70
CA GLU A 559 -11.72 18.34 -3.51
C GLU A 559 -11.50 16.84 -3.26
N THR A 560 -12.06 16.29 -2.18
CA THR A 560 -11.86 14.90 -1.72
C THR A 560 -13.12 14.03 -1.75
N PHE A 561 -14.25 14.60 -2.19
CA PHE A 561 -15.59 14.00 -2.31
C PHE A 561 -16.23 13.52 -0.99
N CYS A 562 -15.46 13.40 0.08
CA CYS A 562 -15.92 13.09 1.43
C CYS A 562 -14.87 13.47 2.49
N ASP A 563 -15.33 13.66 3.73
CA ASP A 563 -14.49 14.02 4.88
C ASP A 563 -13.57 12.87 5.33
N GLU A 564 -13.98 11.62 5.13
CA GLU A 564 -13.15 10.47 5.51
C GLU A 564 -11.84 10.43 4.69
N THR A 565 -11.93 10.66 3.38
CA THR A 565 -10.74 10.73 2.52
C THR A 565 -9.86 11.91 2.92
N ARG A 566 -10.44 13.07 3.23
CA ARG A 566 -9.69 14.24 3.74
C ARG A 566 -8.94 13.93 5.02
N ARG A 567 -9.60 13.34 6.02
CA ARG A 567 -8.97 12.94 7.29
C ARG A 567 -7.84 11.93 7.08
N ASN A 568 -7.98 11.00 6.14
CA ASN A 568 -6.92 10.05 5.79
C ASN A 568 -5.70 10.74 5.17
N PHE A 569 -5.90 11.77 4.34
CA PHE A 569 -4.80 12.63 3.89
C PHE A 569 -4.16 13.37 5.05
N GLU A 570 -4.94 14.07 5.88
CA GLU A 570 -4.43 14.86 7.02
C GLU A 570 -3.61 14.00 7.99
N ALA A 571 -4.14 12.82 8.36
CA ALA A 571 -3.44 11.86 9.21
C ALA A 571 -2.14 11.37 8.58
N THR A 572 -2.15 11.12 7.27
CA THR A 572 -0.95 10.71 6.54
C THR A 572 0.07 11.84 6.46
N LEU A 573 -0.31 13.05 6.07
CA LEU A 573 0.60 14.21 5.97
C LEU A 573 1.22 14.54 7.33
N ALA A 574 0.47 14.40 8.43
CA ALA A 574 0.99 14.60 9.78
C ALA A 574 2.05 13.54 10.14
N TRP A 575 1.73 12.26 9.89
CA TRP A 575 2.58 11.13 10.23
C TRP A 575 3.81 10.97 9.31
N LEU A 576 3.68 11.34 8.03
CA LEU A 576 4.70 11.09 7.02
C LEU A 576 6.01 11.81 7.35
N GLN A 577 7.09 11.05 7.29
CA GLN A 577 8.46 11.52 7.50
C GLN A 577 9.27 11.19 6.24
N GLU A 578 10.45 10.62 6.38
CA GLU A 578 11.30 10.32 5.25
C GLU A 578 10.86 9.02 4.56
N HIS A 579 10.82 9.05 3.22
CA HIS A 579 10.46 7.88 2.41
C HIS A 579 11.65 7.43 1.55
N ALA A 580 12.08 6.20 1.79
CA ALA A 580 13.15 5.55 1.06
C ALA A 580 12.82 5.35 -0.43
N CYS A 581 13.46 6.13 -1.31
CA CYS A 581 13.15 6.16 -2.76
C CYS A 581 14.13 5.35 -3.62
N SER A 582 15.26 4.87 -3.08
CA SER A 582 16.26 4.09 -3.84
C SER A 582 16.23 2.58 -3.57
N ARG A 583 16.46 1.78 -4.62
CA ARG A 583 16.55 0.31 -4.61
C ARG A 583 17.74 -0.17 -5.43
N THR A 584 18.27 -1.35 -5.14
CA THR A 584 19.40 -1.96 -5.89
C THR A 584 18.93 -3.06 -6.85
N TYR A 585 17.70 -3.55 -6.69
CA TYR A 585 17.10 -4.63 -7.45
C TYR A 585 15.69 -4.26 -7.94
N GLY A 586 15.30 -4.83 -9.09
CA GLY A 586 14.03 -4.58 -9.76
C GLY A 586 14.21 -3.90 -11.13
N LEU A 587 13.11 -3.40 -11.68
CA LEU A 587 13.06 -2.62 -12.91
C LEU A 587 12.79 -1.15 -12.59
N GLY A 588 13.21 -0.22 -13.45
CA GLY A 588 12.91 1.20 -13.28
C GLY A 588 13.98 2.11 -13.87
N THR A 589 13.83 3.41 -13.61
CA THR A 589 14.84 4.42 -13.94
C THR A 589 15.94 4.45 -12.88
N ARG A 590 17.20 4.59 -13.30
CA ARG A 590 18.34 4.77 -12.41
C ARG A 590 18.47 6.22 -11.94
N LEU A 591 18.91 6.43 -10.70
CA LEU A 591 19.25 7.77 -10.21
C LEU A 591 20.36 8.38 -11.09
N PRO A 592 20.19 9.62 -11.58
CA PRO A 592 21.11 10.16 -12.59
C PRO A 592 22.51 10.48 -12.05
N TRP A 593 22.66 10.75 -10.75
CA TRP A 593 23.93 11.01 -10.09
C TRP A 593 24.53 9.80 -9.36
N ASP A 594 23.78 8.71 -9.20
CA ASP A 594 24.21 7.52 -8.47
C ASP A 594 23.58 6.25 -9.06
N LYS A 595 24.13 5.80 -10.20
CA LYS A 595 23.51 4.81 -11.10
C LYS A 595 23.40 3.40 -10.53
N GLN A 596 24.03 3.13 -9.38
CA GLN A 596 23.84 1.85 -8.67
C GLN A 596 22.42 1.71 -8.13
N TRP A 597 21.72 2.83 -7.92
CA TRP A 597 20.36 2.87 -7.40
C TRP A 597 19.33 3.04 -8.51
N LEU A 598 18.28 2.24 -8.46
CA LEU A 598 17.01 2.43 -9.13
C LEU A 598 16.06 3.25 -8.27
N ILE A 599 15.19 4.02 -8.91
CA ILE A 599 14.08 4.71 -8.28
C ILE A 599 12.94 3.70 -8.10
N GLU A 600 12.34 3.68 -6.90
CA GLU A 600 11.22 2.80 -6.61
C GLU A 600 9.88 3.32 -7.16
N SER A 601 8.94 2.40 -7.32
CA SER A 601 7.70 2.61 -8.07
C SER A 601 6.73 3.64 -7.46
N LEU A 602 6.75 3.88 -6.15
CA LEU A 602 5.93 4.94 -5.54
C LEU A 602 6.58 6.34 -5.64
N SER A 603 7.81 6.44 -6.15
CA SER A 603 8.56 7.71 -6.22
C SER A 603 8.69 8.23 -7.66
N ASP A 604 8.82 7.36 -8.68
CA ASP A 604 8.77 7.76 -10.10
C ASP A 604 7.33 7.98 -10.62
N SER A 605 6.33 7.74 -9.77
CA SER A 605 4.90 7.77 -10.12
C SER A 605 4.15 9.01 -9.66
N THR A 606 4.86 10.06 -9.26
CA THR A 606 4.22 11.16 -8.52
C THR A 606 3.77 12.34 -9.39
N ILE A 607 4.37 12.56 -10.57
CA ILE A 607 4.03 13.67 -11.49
C ILE A 607 3.88 13.26 -12.96
N TYR A 608 3.85 11.96 -13.26
CA TYR A 608 3.81 11.43 -14.63
C TYR A 608 2.61 11.91 -15.47
N MET A 609 1.60 12.49 -14.82
CA MET A 609 0.46 13.10 -15.48
C MET A 609 0.89 14.28 -16.35
N ALA A 610 1.97 14.97 -16.01
CA ALA A 610 2.56 16.01 -16.88
C ALA A 610 3.11 15.37 -18.17
N TYR A 611 3.72 14.20 -18.08
CA TYR A 611 4.21 13.46 -19.24
C TYR A 611 3.08 13.00 -20.18
N TYR A 612 1.88 12.66 -19.67
CA TYR A 612 0.72 12.37 -20.54
C TYR A 612 0.39 13.49 -21.52
N THR A 613 0.59 14.75 -21.12
CA THR A 613 0.28 15.92 -21.97
C THR A 613 1.15 15.96 -23.22
N VAL A 614 2.33 15.34 -23.20
CA VAL A 614 3.34 15.42 -24.27
C VAL A 614 3.66 14.07 -24.92
N ALA A 615 3.28 12.94 -24.32
CA ALA A 615 3.62 11.59 -24.79
C ALA A 615 3.23 11.34 -26.26
N HIS A 616 2.06 11.81 -26.71
CA HIS A 616 1.61 11.68 -28.11
C HIS A 616 2.49 12.40 -29.14
N LEU A 617 3.29 13.37 -28.73
CA LEU A 617 4.21 14.11 -29.59
C LEU A 617 5.65 13.61 -29.49
N LEU A 618 5.97 12.90 -28.40
CA LEU A 618 7.28 12.31 -28.16
C LEU A 618 7.33 10.87 -28.69
N GLN A 619 6.49 9.97 -28.19
CA GLN A 619 6.49 8.55 -28.53
C GLN A 619 5.31 8.09 -29.39
N GLY A 620 4.26 8.90 -29.54
CA GLY A 620 3.20 8.67 -30.52
C GLY A 620 2.44 7.34 -30.39
N GLY A 621 2.27 6.82 -29.17
CA GLY A 621 1.59 5.56 -28.90
C GLY A 621 2.47 4.31 -28.94
N VAL A 622 3.75 4.43 -29.34
CA VAL A 622 4.71 3.34 -29.23
C VAL A 622 5.05 3.15 -27.75
N LEU A 623 4.54 2.09 -27.13
CA LEU A 623 4.54 1.92 -25.66
C LEU A 623 5.94 2.02 -25.03
N ASN A 624 6.93 1.39 -25.65
CA ASN A 624 8.33 1.40 -25.20
C ASN A 624 9.12 2.64 -25.67
N GLY A 625 8.52 3.57 -26.40
CA GLY A 625 9.19 4.81 -26.83
C GLY A 625 10.37 4.62 -27.79
N GLN A 626 10.58 3.43 -28.35
CA GLN A 626 11.70 3.15 -29.27
C GLN A 626 11.38 3.46 -30.74
N GLY A 627 10.13 3.80 -31.06
CA GLY A 627 9.71 4.22 -32.40
C GLY A 627 10.14 5.65 -32.75
N ALA A 628 9.90 6.04 -34.01
CA ALA A 628 10.16 7.40 -34.45
C ALA A 628 9.24 8.40 -33.73
N SER A 629 9.81 9.50 -33.23
CA SER A 629 9.04 10.55 -32.60
C SER A 629 8.19 11.31 -33.63
N PRO A 630 6.89 11.57 -33.37
CA PRO A 630 6.06 12.39 -34.24
C PRO A 630 6.59 13.81 -34.51
N LEU A 631 7.35 14.39 -33.55
CA LEU A 631 8.02 15.68 -33.72
C LEU A 631 9.49 15.56 -34.18
N GLY A 632 9.97 14.34 -34.46
CA GLY A 632 11.37 14.09 -34.82
C GLY A 632 12.37 14.31 -33.68
N ILE A 633 11.90 14.45 -32.44
CA ILE A 633 12.75 14.69 -31.26
C ILE A 633 13.34 13.35 -30.80
N LYS A 634 14.66 13.28 -30.65
CA LYS A 634 15.33 12.09 -30.12
C LYS A 634 15.29 12.10 -28.58
N PRO A 635 15.18 10.94 -27.91
CA PRO A 635 15.18 10.88 -26.43
C PRO A 635 16.39 11.56 -25.80
N ALA A 636 17.59 11.41 -26.40
CA ALA A 636 18.82 12.02 -25.93
C ALA A 636 18.83 13.57 -26.00
N GLN A 637 17.94 14.18 -26.80
CA GLN A 637 17.81 15.65 -26.89
C GLN A 637 16.92 16.22 -25.78
N MET A 638 16.16 15.37 -25.06
CA MET A 638 15.34 15.79 -23.93
C MET A 638 16.21 15.98 -22.68
N THR A 639 16.98 17.07 -22.65
CA THR A 639 17.81 17.44 -21.49
C THR A 639 16.96 18.04 -20.37
N ARG A 640 17.59 18.26 -19.20
CA ARG A 640 16.96 18.97 -18.09
C ARG A 640 16.37 20.30 -18.52
N GLU A 641 17.11 21.10 -19.29
CA GLU A 641 16.70 22.46 -19.67
C GLU A 641 15.56 22.45 -20.69
N VAL A 642 15.49 21.40 -21.51
CA VAL A 642 14.35 21.15 -22.42
C VAL A 642 13.09 20.85 -21.63
N TRP A 643 13.17 19.98 -20.62
CA TRP A 643 12.03 19.70 -19.74
C TRP A 643 11.61 20.91 -18.91
N ASP A 644 12.57 21.67 -18.38
CA ASP A 644 12.30 22.93 -17.68
C ASP A 644 11.55 23.91 -18.59
N PHE A 645 11.94 24.04 -19.86
CA PHE A 645 11.21 24.88 -20.81
C PHE A 645 9.78 24.39 -21.00
N ILE A 646 9.55 23.10 -21.14
CA ILE A 646 8.19 22.56 -21.38
C ILE A 646 7.29 22.79 -20.16
N PHE A 647 7.77 22.55 -18.95
CA PHE A 647 6.93 22.46 -17.75
C PHE A 647 7.00 23.66 -16.79
N PHE A 648 8.01 24.52 -16.90
CA PHE A 648 8.10 25.74 -16.10
C PHE A 648 7.92 26.97 -16.99
N LYS A 649 6.80 27.66 -16.81
CA LYS A 649 6.37 28.81 -17.62
C LYS A 649 7.44 29.90 -17.75
N THR A 650 8.21 30.15 -16.70
CA THR A 650 9.25 31.20 -16.65
C THR A 650 10.61 30.73 -17.16
N SER A 651 10.79 29.46 -17.51
CA SER A 651 12.08 28.95 -17.96
C SER A 651 12.45 29.47 -19.36
N PRO A 652 13.71 29.89 -19.56
CA PRO A 652 14.19 30.40 -20.85
C PRO A 652 14.26 29.27 -21.89
N PHE A 653 14.27 29.65 -23.16
CA PHE A 653 14.49 28.69 -24.24
C PHE A 653 15.91 28.08 -24.13
N PRO A 654 16.05 26.75 -24.15
CA PRO A 654 17.33 26.09 -23.94
C PRO A 654 18.19 26.10 -25.19
N LYS A 655 19.51 25.92 -25.04
CA LYS A 655 20.39 25.62 -26.17
C LYS A 655 20.15 24.17 -26.61
N THR A 656 19.49 23.97 -27.75
CA THR A 656 19.14 22.65 -28.29
C THR A 656 18.98 22.70 -29.81
N ASP A 657 19.15 21.56 -30.46
CA ASP A 657 18.90 21.39 -31.89
C ASP A 657 17.42 21.10 -32.20
N ILE A 658 16.56 21.02 -31.18
CA ILE A 658 15.11 20.85 -31.35
C ILE A 658 14.51 22.18 -31.89
N PRO A 659 13.72 22.15 -32.98
CA PRO A 659 13.04 23.33 -33.49
C PRO A 659 12.16 24.01 -32.41
N LYS A 660 12.18 25.35 -32.40
CA LYS A 660 11.48 26.14 -31.37
C LYS A 660 9.98 25.87 -31.35
N GLU A 661 9.40 25.67 -32.53
CA GLU A 661 7.98 25.41 -32.75
C GLU A 661 7.57 24.07 -32.11
N CYS A 662 8.45 23.06 -32.15
CA CYS A 662 8.21 21.77 -31.51
C CYS A 662 8.15 21.90 -29.98
N LEU A 663 9.11 22.61 -29.36
CA LEU A 663 9.08 22.84 -27.91
C LEU A 663 7.91 23.72 -27.47
N GLN A 664 7.56 24.73 -28.27
CA GLN A 664 6.38 25.55 -28.01
C GLN A 664 5.08 24.75 -28.08
N ARG A 665 4.98 23.77 -29.00
CA ARG A 665 3.84 22.85 -29.07
C ARG A 665 3.75 21.98 -27.82
N LEU A 666 4.86 21.40 -27.36
CA LEU A 666 4.91 20.59 -26.14
C LEU A 666 4.49 21.41 -24.90
N ARG A 667 5.02 22.63 -24.76
CA ARG A 667 4.63 23.56 -23.68
C ARG A 667 3.14 23.91 -23.75
N ARG A 668 2.60 24.17 -24.95
CA ARG A 668 1.18 24.49 -25.14
C ARG A 668 0.27 23.34 -24.71
N GLU A 669 0.62 22.10 -25.05
CA GLU A 669 -0.13 20.93 -24.59
C GLU A 669 -0.17 20.85 -23.06
N PHE A 670 0.98 20.99 -22.41
CA PHE A 670 1.05 20.99 -20.95
C PHE A 670 0.22 22.12 -20.33
N GLU A 671 0.46 23.37 -20.73
CA GLU A 671 -0.21 24.55 -20.16
C GLU A 671 -1.72 24.56 -20.39
N TYR A 672 -2.21 23.94 -21.47
CA TYR A 672 -3.64 23.81 -21.71
C TYR A 672 -4.28 22.72 -20.84
N TRP A 673 -3.66 21.54 -20.76
CA TRP A 673 -4.27 20.40 -20.07
C TRP A 673 -4.12 20.46 -18.55
N TYR A 674 -3.01 20.99 -18.04
CA TYR A 674 -2.77 21.11 -16.60
C TYR A 674 -3.57 22.28 -15.98
N PRO A 675 -4.06 22.14 -14.72
CA PRO A 675 -3.77 21.09 -13.74
C PRO A 675 -4.53 19.76 -14.00
N VAL A 676 -4.25 18.71 -13.24
CA VAL A 676 -5.10 17.51 -13.23
C VAL A 676 -6.44 17.85 -12.55
N ASP A 677 -7.55 17.73 -13.26
CA ASP A 677 -8.88 18.07 -12.74
C ASP A 677 -9.37 17.02 -11.75
N VAL A 678 -9.29 15.74 -12.13
CA VAL A 678 -9.69 14.64 -11.25
C VAL A 678 -8.71 13.48 -11.34
N ARG A 679 -8.32 12.95 -10.19
CA ARG A 679 -7.61 11.68 -10.07
C ARG A 679 -8.44 10.68 -9.27
N VAL A 680 -8.78 9.54 -9.86
CA VAL A 680 -9.56 8.50 -9.17
C VAL A 680 -8.66 7.35 -8.74
N SER A 681 -8.83 6.83 -7.53
CA SER A 681 -8.10 5.66 -7.05
C SER A 681 -8.85 4.86 -5.98
N GLY A 682 -8.36 3.66 -5.68
CA GLY A 682 -8.72 2.94 -4.46
C GLY A 682 -8.19 3.65 -3.21
N LYS A 683 -8.90 3.49 -2.09
CA LYS A 683 -8.53 4.08 -0.79
C LYS A 683 -7.15 3.66 -0.28
N ASP A 684 -6.60 2.55 -0.78
CA ASP A 684 -5.26 2.04 -0.44
C ASP A 684 -4.11 2.95 -0.89
N LEU A 685 -4.34 3.81 -1.90
CA LEU A 685 -3.32 4.73 -2.41
C LEU A 685 -3.31 6.09 -1.70
N VAL A 686 -4.31 6.40 -0.86
CA VAL A 686 -4.37 7.66 -0.08
C VAL A 686 -3.15 7.82 0.84
N PRO A 687 -2.78 6.84 1.68
CA PRO A 687 -1.69 6.99 2.65
C PRO A 687 -0.27 6.91 2.04
N ASN A 688 -0.14 6.80 0.72
CA ASN A 688 1.14 6.69 0.02
C ASN A 688 1.14 7.51 -1.28
N HIS A 689 0.92 6.88 -2.44
CA HIS A 689 0.94 7.44 -3.78
C HIS A 689 0.24 8.80 -3.87
N LEU A 690 -0.98 8.93 -3.37
CA LEU A 690 -1.76 10.18 -3.50
C LEU A 690 -1.21 11.28 -2.58
N SER A 691 -0.68 10.92 -1.42
CA SER A 691 0.03 11.88 -0.55
C SER A 691 1.33 12.34 -1.21
N TYR A 692 2.10 11.41 -1.80
CA TYR A 692 3.35 11.70 -2.52
C TYR A 692 3.10 12.54 -3.77
N TYR A 693 1.99 12.28 -4.46
CA TYR A 693 1.49 13.08 -5.57
C TYR A 693 1.32 14.55 -5.17
N LEU A 694 0.68 14.85 -4.04
CA LEU A 694 0.55 16.23 -3.55
C LEU A 694 1.93 16.85 -3.23
N TYR A 695 2.75 16.15 -2.45
CA TYR A 695 4.11 16.62 -2.11
C TYR A 695 4.93 16.95 -3.37
N ASN A 696 4.96 16.06 -4.35
CA ASN A 696 5.77 16.29 -5.55
C ASN A 696 5.20 17.39 -6.44
N HIS A 697 3.88 17.57 -6.53
CA HIS A 697 3.30 18.69 -7.27
C HIS A 697 3.69 20.04 -6.66
N VAL A 698 3.59 20.19 -5.33
CA VAL A 698 4.02 21.42 -4.66
C VAL A 698 5.53 21.62 -4.75
N ALA A 699 6.33 20.54 -4.74
CA ALA A 699 7.78 20.65 -4.91
C ALA A 699 8.20 21.06 -6.33
N MET A 700 7.47 20.64 -7.36
CA MET A 700 7.79 20.90 -8.76
C MET A 700 7.27 22.25 -9.23
N TRP A 701 6.06 22.64 -8.83
CA TRP A 701 5.45 23.94 -9.15
C TRP A 701 5.11 24.75 -7.88
N PRO A 702 6.11 25.10 -7.05
CA PRO A 702 5.88 25.71 -5.72
C PRO A 702 5.25 27.11 -5.78
N LYS A 703 5.40 27.81 -6.91
CA LYS A 703 4.92 29.18 -7.11
C LYS A 703 3.72 29.27 -8.07
N ASP A 704 3.21 28.13 -8.54
CA ASP A 704 2.08 28.07 -9.47
C ASP A 704 1.04 27.08 -8.92
N SER A 705 0.23 27.54 -7.97
CA SER A 705 -0.87 26.75 -7.39
C SER A 705 -1.93 26.38 -8.43
N GLY A 706 -1.98 27.09 -9.56
CA GLY A 706 -2.78 26.72 -10.73
C GLY A 706 -2.34 25.42 -11.40
N LYS A 707 -1.15 24.87 -11.06
CA LYS A 707 -0.69 23.55 -11.52
C LYS A 707 -0.89 22.45 -10.48
N TRP A 708 -1.38 22.77 -9.29
CA TRP A 708 -1.62 21.78 -8.26
C TRP A 708 -2.88 20.95 -8.55
N PRO A 709 -2.95 19.71 -8.05
CA PRO A 709 -4.11 18.84 -8.21
C PRO A 709 -5.42 19.50 -7.73
N GLN A 710 -6.50 19.36 -8.51
CA GLN A 710 -7.79 19.98 -8.18
C GLN A 710 -8.72 19.06 -7.39
N ALA A 711 -8.83 17.79 -7.78
CA ALA A 711 -9.67 16.82 -7.07
C ALA A 711 -9.08 15.40 -7.05
N VAL A 712 -9.34 14.68 -5.94
CA VAL A 712 -9.03 13.27 -5.78
C VAL A 712 -10.27 12.52 -5.27
N ARG A 713 -10.72 11.52 -6.02
CA ARG A 713 -11.85 10.65 -5.61
C ARG A 713 -11.32 9.28 -5.21
N ALA A 714 -11.48 8.92 -3.94
CA ALA A 714 -11.18 7.58 -3.45
C ALA A 714 -12.42 6.68 -3.50
N ASN A 715 -12.26 5.42 -3.88
CA ASN A 715 -13.30 4.38 -3.79
C ASN A 715 -12.83 3.20 -2.93
N GLY A 716 -13.78 2.41 -2.40
CA GLY A 716 -13.45 1.15 -1.74
C GLY A 716 -12.90 0.09 -2.69
N HIS A 717 -12.47 -1.04 -2.12
CA HIS A 717 -12.11 -2.20 -2.92
C HIS A 717 -13.36 -2.85 -3.50
N LEU A 718 -13.22 -3.54 -4.64
CA LEU A 718 -14.32 -4.25 -5.24
C LEU A 718 -14.43 -5.67 -4.66
N LEU A 719 -15.63 -6.04 -4.22
CA LEU A 719 -16.07 -7.39 -3.91
C LEU A 719 -16.75 -7.99 -5.15
N LEU A 720 -16.70 -9.32 -5.25
CA LEU A 720 -17.42 -10.07 -6.29
C LEU A 720 -18.42 -11.00 -5.59
N ASN A 721 -19.71 -10.75 -5.82
CA ASN A 721 -20.84 -11.42 -5.16
C ASN A 721 -20.72 -11.39 -3.62
N SER A 722 -20.44 -10.20 -3.06
CA SER A 722 -20.30 -9.93 -1.63
C SER A 722 -19.09 -10.58 -0.95
N GLU A 723 -18.19 -11.17 -1.73
CA GLU A 723 -16.98 -11.81 -1.23
C GLU A 723 -15.71 -11.12 -1.76
N LYS A 724 -14.62 -11.25 -0.99
CA LYS A 724 -13.33 -10.68 -1.36
C LYS A 724 -12.77 -11.42 -2.58
N MET A 725 -12.47 -10.70 -3.65
CA MET A 725 -11.89 -11.31 -4.85
C MET A 725 -10.54 -11.98 -4.54
N SER A 726 -10.43 -13.27 -4.80
CA SER A 726 -9.20 -14.04 -4.66
C SER A 726 -9.11 -15.12 -5.71
N LYS A 727 -7.92 -15.27 -6.31
CA LYS A 727 -7.63 -16.38 -7.24
C LYS A 727 -7.70 -17.73 -6.53
N SER A 728 -7.30 -17.81 -5.26
CA SER A 728 -7.24 -19.07 -4.51
C SER A 728 -8.61 -19.65 -4.16
N THR A 729 -9.64 -18.81 -4.00
CA THR A 729 -11.01 -19.26 -3.72
C THR A 729 -11.80 -19.52 -5.00
N GLY A 730 -11.21 -19.29 -6.18
CA GLY A 730 -11.90 -19.33 -7.47
C GLY A 730 -12.82 -18.13 -7.73
N ASN A 731 -12.99 -17.22 -6.76
CA ASN A 731 -13.84 -16.04 -6.88
C ASN A 731 -13.03 -14.84 -7.42
N PHE A 732 -12.78 -14.84 -8.73
CA PHE A 732 -11.96 -13.83 -9.41
C PHE A 732 -12.39 -13.67 -10.88
N LEU A 733 -12.38 -12.43 -11.39
CA LEU A 733 -12.62 -12.13 -12.80
C LEU A 733 -11.57 -11.15 -13.35
N THR A 734 -10.94 -11.53 -14.46
CA THR A 734 -10.16 -10.57 -15.27
C THR A 734 -11.11 -9.63 -16.04
N LEU A 735 -10.59 -8.49 -16.52
CA LEU A 735 -11.36 -7.57 -17.36
C LEU A 735 -11.89 -8.27 -18.63
N CYS A 736 -11.01 -8.97 -19.37
CA CYS A 736 -11.39 -9.74 -20.55
C CYS A 736 -12.48 -10.77 -20.23
N GLN A 737 -12.34 -11.55 -19.14
CA GLN A 737 -13.36 -12.51 -18.72
C GLN A 737 -14.70 -11.85 -18.38
N ALA A 738 -14.68 -10.67 -17.76
CA ALA A 738 -15.90 -9.94 -17.41
C ALA A 738 -16.62 -9.39 -18.65
N ILE A 739 -15.88 -8.80 -19.60
CA ILE A 739 -16.43 -8.42 -20.92
C ILE A 739 -17.02 -9.64 -21.60
N ASP A 740 -16.31 -10.78 -21.55
CA ASP A 740 -16.80 -11.98 -22.21
C ASP A 740 -18.07 -12.54 -21.57
N LYS A 741 -18.19 -12.41 -20.25
CA LYS A 741 -19.33 -12.94 -19.52
C LYS A 741 -20.55 -12.02 -19.61
N PHE A 742 -20.36 -10.71 -19.71
CA PHE A 742 -21.46 -9.74 -19.53
C PHE A 742 -21.59 -8.69 -20.64
N SER A 743 -20.78 -8.75 -21.71
CA SER A 743 -20.58 -7.64 -22.65
C SER A 743 -19.88 -6.45 -21.99
N ALA A 744 -19.30 -5.55 -22.79
CA ALA A 744 -18.71 -4.33 -22.26
C ALA A 744 -19.77 -3.46 -21.57
N ASP A 745 -20.92 -3.22 -22.21
CA ASP A 745 -21.99 -2.39 -21.68
C ASP A 745 -22.69 -3.02 -20.47
N GLY A 746 -22.95 -4.34 -20.49
CA GLY A 746 -23.57 -5.03 -19.34
C GLY A 746 -22.65 -5.04 -18.11
N MET A 747 -21.34 -5.25 -18.30
CA MET A 747 -20.36 -5.11 -17.22
C MET A 747 -20.30 -3.66 -16.70
N ARG A 748 -20.23 -2.66 -17.58
CA ARG A 748 -20.15 -1.23 -17.19
C ARG A 748 -21.39 -0.78 -16.43
N LEU A 749 -22.57 -1.24 -16.82
CA LEU A 749 -23.83 -0.99 -16.12
C LEU A 749 -23.78 -1.50 -14.67
N ALA A 750 -23.33 -2.74 -14.46
CA ALA A 750 -23.18 -3.30 -13.12
C ALA A 750 -22.07 -2.62 -12.31
N LEU A 751 -20.99 -2.16 -12.96
CA LEU A 751 -19.94 -1.38 -12.30
C LEU A 751 -20.40 0.02 -11.87
N ALA A 752 -21.33 0.64 -12.60
CA ALA A 752 -21.96 1.88 -12.18
C ALA A 752 -22.83 1.66 -10.91
N ASP A 753 -23.53 0.52 -10.84
CA ASP A 753 -24.34 0.16 -9.66
C ASP A 753 -23.52 -0.35 -8.45
N ALA A 754 -22.26 -0.77 -8.67
CA ALA A 754 -21.48 -1.48 -7.66
C ALA A 754 -21.24 -0.69 -6.35
N GLY A 755 -21.17 0.64 -6.42
CA GLY A 755 -21.01 1.51 -5.26
C GLY A 755 -20.23 2.79 -5.57
N ASP A 756 -20.54 3.85 -4.83
CA ASP A 756 -19.90 5.18 -4.99
C ASP A 756 -19.17 5.67 -3.75
N THR A 757 -19.28 4.97 -2.62
CA THR A 757 -18.67 5.33 -1.35
C THR A 757 -17.21 4.87 -1.25
N VAL A 758 -16.55 5.23 -0.15
CA VAL A 758 -15.20 4.76 0.21
C VAL A 758 -15.23 3.35 0.85
N GLU A 759 -16.42 2.92 1.29
CA GLU A 759 -16.65 1.53 1.66
C GLU A 759 -16.51 0.59 0.46
N ASP A 760 -16.22 -0.68 0.74
CA ASP A 760 -15.99 -1.66 -0.32
C ASP A 760 -17.26 -1.81 -1.18
N ALA A 761 -17.08 -1.69 -2.49
CA ALA A 761 -18.13 -1.78 -3.49
C ALA A 761 -18.37 -3.25 -3.86
N ASN A 762 -19.51 -3.56 -4.48
CA ASN A 762 -19.88 -4.94 -4.77
C ASN A 762 -20.35 -5.12 -6.22
N PHE A 763 -19.63 -5.93 -6.99
CA PHE A 763 -20.10 -6.39 -8.29
C PHE A 763 -20.92 -7.67 -8.11
N VAL A 764 -22.21 -7.59 -8.44
CA VAL A 764 -23.14 -8.72 -8.34
C VAL A 764 -23.47 -9.23 -9.74
N GLU A 765 -23.09 -10.47 -10.05
CA GLU A 765 -23.27 -11.02 -11.40
C GLU A 765 -24.74 -11.11 -11.83
N THR A 766 -25.64 -11.44 -10.90
CA THR A 766 -27.08 -11.50 -11.19
C THR A 766 -27.67 -10.13 -11.54
N MET A 767 -27.08 -9.05 -11.03
CA MET A 767 -27.44 -7.68 -11.42
C MET A 767 -26.97 -7.38 -12.85
N ALA A 768 -25.75 -7.81 -13.22
CA ALA A 768 -25.26 -7.70 -14.59
C ALA A 768 -26.16 -8.46 -15.59
N ASP A 769 -26.59 -9.68 -15.23
CA ASP A 769 -27.54 -10.48 -16.02
C ASP A 769 -28.87 -9.76 -16.23
N ALA A 770 -29.45 -9.21 -15.15
CA ALA A 770 -30.68 -8.42 -15.22
C ALA A 770 -30.49 -7.13 -16.04
N GLY A 771 -29.31 -6.51 -15.95
CA GLY A 771 -28.89 -5.36 -16.72
C GLY A 771 -28.89 -5.63 -18.23
N ILE A 772 -28.24 -6.70 -18.66
CA ILE A 772 -28.22 -7.16 -20.07
C ILE A 772 -29.63 -7.37 -20.59
N LEU A 773 -30.50 -8.01 -19.79
CA LEU A 773 -31.89 -8.22 -20.17
C LEU A 773 -32.63 -6.89 -20.39
N ARG A 774 -32.48 -5.93 -19.46
CA ARG A 774 -33.11 -4.61 -19.55
C ARG A 774 -32.63 -3.81 -20.75
N LEU A 775 -31.32 -3.83 -21.02
CA LEU A 775 -30.71 -3.18 -22.19
C LEU A 775 -31.27 -3.76 -23.48
N TYR A 776 -31.35 -5.09 -23.59
CA TYR A 776 -31.93 -5.74 -24.76
C TYR A 776 -33.41 -5.38 -24.96
N THR A 777 -34.22 -5.44 -23.89
CA THR A 777 -35.65 -5.07 -23.98
C THR A 777 -35.85 -3.60 -24.31
N TRP A 778 -34.94 -2.72 -23.86
CA TRP A 778 -34.95 -1.31 -24.22
C TRP A 778 -34.73 -1.12 -25.72
N VAL A 779 -33.71 -1.78 -26.30
CA VAL A 779 -33.43 -1.71 -27.74
C VAL A 779 -34.61 -2.25 -28.57
N GLU A 780 -35.19 -3.38 -28.17
CA GLU A 780 -36.36 -3.94 -28.86
C GLU A 780 -37.57 -3.00 -28.76
N TRP A 781 -37.79 -2.35 -27.62
CA TRP A 781 -38.84 -1.35 -27.46
C TRP A 781 -38.61 -0.12 -28.35
N VAL A 782 -37.37 0.36 -28.49
CA VAL A 782 -37.05 1.46 -29.42
C VAL A 782 -37.34 1.05 -30.87
N LYS A 783 -36.96 -0.17 -31.29
CA LYS A 783 -37.30 -0.70 -32.62
C LYS A 783 -38.81 -0.79 -32.83
N GLU A 784 -39.55 -1.25 -31.82
CA GLU A 784 -41.02 -1.32 -31.85
C GLU A 784 -41.64 0.08 -32.02
N MET A 785 -41.15 1.09 -31.29
CA MET A 785 -41.65 2.47 -31.39
C MET A 785 -41.34 3.11 -32.75
N ILE A 786 -40.17 2.82 -33.34
CA ILE A 786 -39.82 3.28 -34.70
C ILE A 786 -40.73 2.63 -35.74
N ALA A 787 -40.96 1.32 -35.65
CA ALA A 787 -41.81 0.58 -36.57
C ALA A 787 -43.29 1.02 -36.49
N ASN A 788 -43.77 1.32 -35.28
CA ASN A 788 -45.16 1.70 -35.01
C ASN A 788 -45.37 3.21 -34.83
N GLN A 789 -44.44 4.05 -35.27
CA GLN A 789 -44.49 5.51 -35.02
C GLN A 789 -45.78 6.19 -35.52
N ASN A 790 -46.41 5.62 -36.57
CA ASN A 790 -47.65 6.12 -37.15
C ASN A 790 -48.90 5.76 -36.34
N ASN A 791 -48.80 4.79 -35.42
CA ASN A 791 -49.89 4.37 -34.54
C ASN A 791 -49.87 5.15 -33.20
N LEU A 792 -48.88 6.00 -32.99
CA LEU A 792 -48.79 6.85 -31.80
C LEU A 792 -49.66 8.11 -31.99
N ARG A 793 -50.21 8.62 -30.88
CA ARG A 793 -51.03 9.83 -30.91
C ARG A 793 -50.18 11.03 -31.33
N THR A 794 -50.73 11.88 -32.19
CA THR A 794 -50.10 13.11 -32.70
C THR A 794 -50.98 14.32 -32.39
N GLY A 795 -50.44 15.53 -32.51
CA GLY A 795 -51.14 16.77 -32.16
C GLY A 795 -50.56 17.41 -30.89
N PRO A 796 -51.34 18.17 -30.11
CA PRO A 796 -50.87 18.70 -28.84
C PRO A 796 -50.73 17.58 -27.78
N ALA A 797 -49.64 17.62 -27.01
CA ALA A 797 -49.39 16.73 -25.88
C ALA A 797 -49.96 17.33 -24.58
N ASP A 798 -51.28 17.46 -24.49
CA ASP A 798 -51.97 18.24 -23.45
C ASP A 798 -52.77 17.40 -22.44
N THR A 799 -52.80 16.06 -22.61
CA THR A 799 -53.45 15.17 -21.64
C THR A 799 -52.78 15.29 -20.26
N PHE A 800 -53.51 14.94 -19.21
CA PHE A 800 -52.94 14.93 -17.85
C PHE A 800 -51.68 14.06 -17.77
N ASN A 801 -51.72 12.87 -18.36
CA ASN A 801 -50.61 11.91 -18.33
C ASN A 801 -49.41 12.38 -19.16
N ASP A 802 -49.63 13.09 -20.27
CA ASP A 802 -48.54 13.69 -21.07
C ASP A 802 -47.75 14.70 -20.24
N ARG A 803 -48.45 15.61 -19.54
CA ARG A 803 -47.83 16.65 -18.72
C ARG A 803 -47.09 16.07 -17.51
N VAL A 804 -47.66 15.04 -16.88
CA VAL A 804 -47.00 14.32 -15.78
C VAL A 804 -45.73 13.66 -16.29
N PHE A 805 -45.80 12.89 -17.38
CA PHE A 805 -44.64 12.19 -17.92
C PHE A 805 -43.53 13.15 -18.38
N ALA A 806 -43.87 14.23 -19.06
CA ALA A 806 -42.90 15.26 -19.45
C ALA A 806 -42.23 15.91 -18.22
N SER A 807 -42.99 16.17 -17.16
CA SER A 807 -42.46 16.73 -15.90
C SER A 807 -41.54 15.73 -15.18
N GLU A 808 -41.90 14.45 -15.14
CA GLU A 808 -41.09 13.38 -14.57
C GLU A 808 -39.79 13.16 -15.35
N MET A 809 -39.86 13.24 -16.68
CA MET A 809 -38.70 13.20 -17.57
C MET A 809 -37.73 14.34 -17.24
N ASN A 810 -38.23 15.57 -17.14
CA ASN A 810 -37.41 16.74 -16.79
C ASN A 810 -36.81 16.61 -15.37
N ALA A 811 -37.58 16.14 -14.40
CA ALA A 811 -37.08 15.90 -13.04
C ALA A 811 -36.00 14.81 -13.01
N GLY A 812 -36.17 13.73 -13.78
CA GLY A 812 -35.19 12.66 -13.94
C GLY A 812 -33.87 13.17 -14.53
N ILE A 813 -33.94 14.00 -15.58
CA ILE A 813 -32.77 14.63 -16.20
C ILE A 813 -32.01 15.48 -15.17
N LEU A 814 -32.69 16.37 -14.45
CA LEU A 814 -32.08 17.26 -13.46
C LEU A 814 -31.42 16.48 -12.31
N LYS A 815 -32.08 15.45 -11.78
CA LYS A 815 -31.49 14.59 -10.74
C LYS A 815 -30.25 13.85 -11.25
N THR A 816 -30.33 13.31 -12.47
CA THR A 816 -29.22 12.57 -13.09
C THR A 816 -28.00 13.46 -13.29
N GLU A 817 -28.21 14.69 -13.76
CA GLU A 817 -27.16 15.70 -13.89
C GLU A 817 -26.47 15.97 -12.55
N GLN A 818 -27.25 16.23 -11.49
CA GLN A 818 -26.72 16.48 -10.14
C GLN A 818 -25.89 15.30 -9.61
N HIS A 819 -26.30 14.06 -9.89
CA HIS A 819 -25.56 12.88 -9.47
C HIS A 819 -24.29 12.65 -10.30
N TYR A 820 -24.31 12.90 -11.60
CA TYR A 820 -23.10 12.86 -12.43
C TYR A 820 -22.09 13.93 -12.03
N ASP A 821 -22.52 15.17 -11.73
CA ASP A 821 -21.65 16.24 -11.25
C ASP A 821 -20.93 15.86 -9.94
N ARG A 822 -21.60 15.12 -9.06
CA ARG A 822 -21.04 14.62 -7.79
C ARG A 822 -20.31 13.27 -7.94
N MET A 823 -20.21 12.73 -9.15
CA MET A 823 -19.64 11.40 -9.42
C MET A 823 -20.29 10.26 -8.58
N MET A 824 -21.61 10.33 -8.43
CA MET A 824 -22.46 9.33 -7.78
C MET A 824 -23.16 8.48 -8.85
N TYR A 825 -22.41 7.57 -9.48
CA TYR A 825 -22.85 6.84 -10.66
C TYR A 825 -23.95 5.80 -10.39
N LYS A 826 -24.02 5.24 -9.19
CA LYS A 826 -25.12 4.37 -8.73
C LYS A 826 -26.42 5.15 -8.67
N GLU A 827 -26.40 6.33 -8.07
CA GLU A 827 -27.58 7.21 -8.01
C GLU A 827 -27.91 7.80 -9.38
N ALA A 828 -26.92 8.17 -10.19
CA ALA A 828 -27.13 8.60 -11.58
C ALA A 828 -27.78 7.50 -12.42
N LEU A 829 -27.37 6.24 -12.26
CA LEU A 829 -27.99 5.09 -12.93
C LEU A 829 -29.41 4.84 -12.41
N LYS A 830 -29.63 4.99 -11.10
CA LYS A 830 -30.96 4.86 -10.49
C LYS A 830 -31.95 5.84 -11.08
N CYS A 831 -31.67 7.14 -11.05
CA CYS A 831 -32.59 8.15 -11.57
C CYS A 831 -32.61 8.21 -13.11
N GLY A 832 -31.46 8.07 -13.76
CA GLY A 832 -31.29 8.24 -15.21
C GLY A 832 -31.60 7.01 -16.05
N PHE A 833 -31.82 5.85 -15.43
CA PHE A 833 -32.21 4.62 -16.14
C PHE A 833 -33.36 3.90 -15.43
N PHE A 834 -33.20 3.47 -14.18
CA PHE A 834 -34.23 2.63 -13.54
C PHE A 834 -35.54 3.39 -13.28
N GLU A 835 -35.47 4.56 -12.64
CA GLU A 835 -36.65 5.41 -12.41
C GLU A 835 -37.17 6.04 -13.71
N PHE A 836 -36.28 6.33 -14.66
CA PHE A 836 -36.63 6.84 -15.97
C PHE A 836 -37.47 5.84 -16.78
N GLN A 837 -37.06 4.56 -16.79
CA GLN A 837 -37.84 3.46 -17.37
C GLN A 837 -39.17 3.26 -16.62
N ALA A 838 -39.17 3.36 -15.29
CA ALA A 838 -40.40 3.26 -14.50
C ALA A 838 -41.41 4.38 -14.86
N ALA A 839 -40.96 5.61 -15.09
CA ALA A 839 -41.81 6.70 -15.55
C ALA A 839 -42.40 6.42 -16.95
N LYS A 840 -41.59 5.87 -17.86
CA LYS A 840 -42.05 5.45 -19.20
C LYS A 840 -43.06 4.31 -19.13
N ASP A 841 -42.81 3.29 -18.32
CA ASP A 841 -43.73 2.15 -18.16
C ASP A 841 -45.06 2.59 -17.56
N LYS A 842 -45.02 3.46 -16.54
CA LYS A 842 -46.21 4.08 -15.97
C LYS A 842 -46.98 4.92 -16.99
N TYR A 843 -46.30 5.72 -17.79
CA TYR A 843 -46.94 6.49 -18.86
C TYR A 843 -47.59 5.58 -19.91
N ARG A 844 -46.91 4.49 -20.31
CA ARG A 844 -47.47 3.49 -21.23
C ARG A 844 -48.76 2.87 -20.69
N GLU A 845 -48.82 2.60 -19.39
CA GLU A 845 -49.98 1.99 -18.75
C GLU A 845 -51.15 2.99 -18.58
N LEU A 846 -50.85 4.24 -18.22
CA LEU A 846 -51.88 5.26 -17.93
C LEU A 846 -52.37 5.99 -19.18
N ALA A 847 -51.61 6.00 -20.28
CA ALA A 847 -52.01 6.62 -21.54
C ALA A 847 -53.02 5.73 -22.31
N ILE A 848 -54.24 5.62 -21.78
CA ILE A 848 -55.34 4.80 -22.35
C ILE A 848 -55.65 5.21 -23.80
N GLU A 849 -55.53 6.50 -24.12
CA GLU A 849 -55.71 7.06 -25.47
C GLU A 849 -54.48 6.88 -26.39
N GLY A 850 -53.50 6.10 -25.96
CA GLY A 850 -52.22 5.93 -26.63
C GLY A 850 -51.18 6.98 -26.24
N MET A 851 -49.92 6.57 -26.27
CA MET A 851 -48.77 7.43 -26.00
C MET A 851 -48.58 8.47 -27.12
N HIS A 852 -48.16 9.68 -26.74
CA HIS A 852 -47.87 10.75 -27.67
C HIS A 852 -46.54 10.53 -28.38
N ARG A 853 -46.53 10.59 -29.71
CA ARG A 853 -45.36 10.32 -30.56
C ARG A 853 -44.14 11.15 -30.14
N ASP A 854 -44.29 12.47 -30.07
CA ASP A 854 -43.15 13.34 -29.85
C ASP A 854 -42.60 13.20 -28.42
N LEU A 855 -43.44 12.84 -27.43
CA LEU A 855 -42.99 12.56 -26.06
C LEU A 855 -42.24 11.23 -25.99
N VAL A 856 -42.69 10.21 -26.73
CA VAL A 856 -41.98 8.92 -26.84
C VAL A 856 -40.59 9.12 -27.44
N PHE A 857 -40.47 9.86 -28.55
CA PHE A 857 -39.17 10.10 -29.18
C PHE A 857 -38.28 11.05 -28.38
N GLN A 858 -38.84 12.04 -27.69
CA GLN A 858 -38.09 12.83 -26.71
C GLN A 858 -37.56 11.94 -25.59
N PHE A 859 -38.38 11.04 -25.04
CA PHE A 859 -37.93 10.10 -24.02
C PHE A 859 -36.80 9.20 -24.54
N ILE A 860 -36.93 8.64 -25.75
CA ILE A 860 -35.88 7.83 -26.37
C ILE A 860 -34.57 8.60 -26.43
N GLU A 861 -34.59 9.82 -26.99
CA GLU A 861 -33.40 10.67 -27.09
C GLU A 861 -32.80 10.95 -25.70
N LYS A 862 -33.61 11.39 -24.74
CA LYS A 862 -33.12 11.74 -23.40
C LYS A 862 -32.61 10.52 -22.63
N GLN A 863 -33.29 9.38 -22.70
CA GLN A 863 -32.83 8.14 -22.07
C GLN A 863 -31.47 7.71 -22.63
N THR A 864 -31.32 7.72 -23.96
CA THR A 864 -30.07 7.39 -24.63
C THR A 864 -28.94 8.33 -24.18
N LEU A 865 -29.20 9.64 -24.11
CA LEU A 865 -28.21 10.61 -23.63
C LEU A 865 -27.82 10.40 -22.15
N LEU A 866 -28.77 10.11 -21.27
CA LEU A 866 -28.49 9.89 -19.84
C LEU A 866 -27.67 8.61 -19.59
N LEU A 867 -27.84 7.60 -20.45
CA LEU A 867 -27.17 6.30 -20.36
C LEU A 867 -25.81 6.26 -21.07
N ALA A 868 -25.58 7.14 -22.06
CA ALA A 868 -24.37 7.16 -22.90
C ALA A 868 -23.02 7.18 -22.12
N PRO A 869 -22.88 7.85 -20.95
CA PRO A 869 -21.64 7.75 -20.18
C PRO A 869 -21.34 6.32 -19.71
N ILE A 870 -22.37 5.54 -19.38
CA ILE A 870 -22.28 4.20 -18.79
C ILE A 870 -22.24 3.12 -19.88
N CYS A 871 -23.19 3.15 -20.84
CA CYS A 871 -23.31 2.17 -21.93
C CYS A 871 -23.17 2.86 -23.31
N PRO A 872 -21.97 3.31 -23.68
CA PRO A 872 -21.75 4.13 -24.87
C PRO A 872 -21.85 3.38 -26.19
N HIS A 873 -21.85 2.04 -26.20
CA HIS A 873 -21.91 1.28 -27.45
C HIS A 873 -23.35 1.07 -27.90
N LEU A 874 -24.25 0.80 -26.96
CA LEU A 874 -25.67 0.65 -27.21
C LEU A 874 -26.35 1.99 -27.54
N CYS A 875 -25.90 3.08 -26.90
CA CYS A 875 -26.39 4.44 -27.10
C CYS A 875 -25.80 5.07 -28.36
#